data_AF-A0A374VE81-F1
#
_entry.id   AF-A0A374VE81-F1
#
_cell.length_a   1.000
_cell.length_b   1.000
_cell.length_c   1.000
_cell.angle_alpha   90.00
_cell.angle_beta   90.00
_cell.angle_gamma   90.00
#
_symmetry.space_group_name_H-M   'P 1'
#
loop_
_entity.id
_entity.type
_entity.pdbx_description
1 polymer ?
#
loop_
_entity_poly.entity_id
_entity_poly.type
_entity_poly.pdbx_seq_one_letter_code
_entity_poly.pdbx_strand_id
1 'polypeptide(L)'
;MRHFCLFIYLLLLGSITSSVFSQGLEYRLKFYQPEKFRATVRSLQQTHKFAYQPAKGWEEAIKALEDNRVSLIEGITKGDKKAIRQAEEILNTLDATLLANPLIKGKQIVTIRRILGNKARTAIRGDLGIVPANFHNNFAIPHPSKDWNNEFVSLNIIPGKIQYKTLYRPTEGVIISDPEPHFDGERLMYSSIGTNNHWHLFELNLKDGATKQLTPESYRDFDSFDGCYAPDGSYIFCSTGTFLGLPCTDGGSHMCGLFRYDPATGDTRQLTYDQDSNWGPVVMDNGMILYQRWEYADIPHSNSRIMFTMNPDGTNQRAYYGSNSYFPTSYFDARPIPGSSSAMVGIVTGHHSIPRSGRLILIDTSKGRQEVDGVIGEIPYSGRKVQAEIRDRQADGCWPRFLHPWPLNDTYYLVAMKATPNSLWGIYLVDTFDNMTLITEEEEVAYLSPVLVEKRRTPPVIPNMVTPEAKDATIFIQDIYIGGGLKDIPRGSVKKLRIGTYDFSPWKQGGLLGTIGMDGPWDIKRIVGEADIEEDGSALFKVPANTPLFIQPLDAEGKALQVMRSWFTAMPGEVLSCIGCHEDRNMIVIPRKTKVSDKAPQSILQWQGRERGFSYRHEVQPVLDRYCVGCHDSENNGRPYLKGDKWITDWSSQISGRASSSYGGHFTKSYVDLHRYVRRPGIESDMHMLVPMDVHADQTELIQLLNKGHHNVKLDSVSITKLACWIDFNAPFHGRRSDIATYDRTKQSRELRALYRDMFGAPEQDLEWLPEIPDDIEFRAPVKVMVEKGDTLLKGWPIPGKQVLNMQSNQMNDYQMTLEISKGINLKLIKVPAGKFIMGSTRQTDEMPQTAVTIEKPFWIGQFEITNRQFRAFDPTHDSRDEHRHGYQFGRRGYSMNGEEQPAVRVSWKQAMEFCEWLSKKTGMHFSLPDEAQWEWACRAGSNTDFWFGNLGVDFSPYANMGDIRLKEFAACTAYKFYESARIIPNPNQYDDWIPRDTTYNDGGFISEEVGRYIANPWGVYDMHGNVWEWTRSVYKPYPYRADDGRNDVAITGEKRVARGGSWYDRPFRNTSSFRLPYRDYQKVYNVGFRVVMTE
;
A
#
# COMPACT_ATOMS: atom_id res chain seq x y z
N MET A 1 -8.60 65.12 11.91
CA MET A 1 -8.88 63.67 12.12
C MET A 1 -8.26 62.76 11.07
N ARG A 2 -8.33 63.00 9.75
CA ARG A 2 -7.72 62.13 8.71
C ARG A 2 -6.18 61.96 8.81
N HIS A 3 -5.43 62.96 9.29
CA HIS A 3 -3.97 62.83 9.46
C HIS A 3 -3.55 62.11 10.75
N PHE A 4 -4.41 62.10 11.78
CA PHE A 4 -4.12 61.43 13.06
C PHE A 4 -4.35 59.91 12.95
N CYS A 5 -5.37 59.49 12.19
CA CYS A 5 -5.57 58.07 11.86
C CYS A 5 -4.47 57.51 10.96
N LEU A 6 -3.93 58.28 10.00
CA LEU A 6 -2.83 57.84 9.14
C LEU A 6 -1.53 57.64 9.95
N PHE A 7 -1.27 58.50 10.93
CA PHE A 7 -0.08 58.42 11.79
C PHE A 7 -0.16 57.23 12.77
N ILE A 8 -1.34 56.96 13.35
CA ILE A 8 -1.57 55.79 14.21
C ILE A 8 -1.51 54.49 13.38
N TYR A 9 -2.01 54.49 12.14
CA TYR A 9 -1.93 53.35 11.23
C TYR A 9 -0.48 53.06 10.77
N LEU A 10 0.31 54.10 10.49
CA LEU A 10 1.74 53.99 10.18
C LEU A 10 2.58 53.53 11.39
N LEU A 11 2.23 53.96 12.61
CA LEU A 11 2.86 53.48 13.86
C LEU A 11 2.51 52.02 14.17
N LEU A 12 1.27 51.59 13.90
CA LEU A 12 0.84 50.19 14.02
C LEU A 12 1.52 49.30 12.97
N LEU A 13 1.62 49.75 11.71
CA LEU A 13 2.37 49.06 10.65
C LEU A 13 3.87 48.99 10.96
N GLY A 14 4.48 50.07 11.46
CA GLY A 14 5.88 50.10 11.89
C GLY A 14 6.17 49.19 13.09
N SER A 15 5.23 49.09 14.03
CA SER A 15 5.29 48.18 15.18
C SER A 15 5.20 46.70 14.76
N ILE A 16 4.24 46.36 13.88
CA ILE A 16 4.03 45.00 13.36
C ILE A 16 5.19 44.56 12.46
N THR A 17 5.74 45.44 11.62
CA THR A 17 6.90 45.11 10.77
C THR A 17 8.17 44.88 11.59
N SER A 18 8.40 45.68 12.65
CA SER A 18 9.56 45.47 13.53
C SER A 18 9.46 44.20 14.38
N SER A 19 8.25 43.81 14.81
CA SER A 19 8.03 42.61 15.64
C SER A 19 8.09 41.31 14.84
N VAL A 20 7.80 41.36 13.54
CA VAL A 20 7.92 40.20 12.64
C VAL A 20 9.36 40.02 12.16
N PHE A 21 10.09 41.11 11.93
CA PHE A 21 11.52 41.06 11.62
C PHE A 21 12.34 40.52 12.81
N SER A 22 11.99 40.92 14.04
CA SER A 22 12.60 40.38 15.26
C SER A 22 12.33 38.88 15.45
N GLN A 23 11.14 38.39 15.10
CA GLN A 23 10.82 36.94 15.15
C GLN A 23 11.68 36.09 14.20
N GLY A 24 11.99 36.58 13.00
CA GLY A 24 12.87 35.87 12.06
C GLY A 24 14.30 35.75 12.58
N LEU A 25 14.84 36.84 13.12
CA LEU A 25 16.18 36.88 13.71
C LEU A 25 16.27 35.98 14.95
N GLU A 26 15.25 36.04 15.81
CA GLU A 26 15.10 35.18 16.99
C GLU A 26 15.11 33.69 16.61
N TYR A 27 14.32 33.31 15.60
CA TYR A 27 14.27 31.93 15.11
C TYR A 27 15.64 31.45 14.61
N ARG A 28 16.32 32.27 13.80
CA ARG A 28 17.66 31.93 13.28
C ARG A 28 18.65 31.69 14.42
N LEU A 29 18.67 32.55 15.43
CA LEU A 29 19.51 32.35 16.62
C LEU A 29 19.12 31.09 17.40
N LYS A 30 17.84 30.74 17.50
CA LYS A 30 17.36 29.52 18.20
C LYS A 30 17.73 28.22 17.49
N PHE A 31 17.86 28.21 16.17
CA PHE A 31 18.27 27.03 15.41
C PHE A 31 19.79 26.93 15.21
N TYR A 32 20.50 28.03 15.41
CA TYR A 32 21.95 28.05 15.22
C TYR A 32 22.68 27.12 16.20
N GLN A 33 23.57 26.28 15.69
CA GLN A 33 24.40 25.34 16.46
C GLN A 33 25.88 25.55 16.14
N PRO A 34 26.67 26.16 17.04
CA PRO A 34 28.08 26.49 16.78
C PRO A 34 28.95 25.30 16.39
N GLU A 35 28.76 24.14 17.01
CA GLU A 35 29.50 22.93 16.66
C GLU A 35 29.20 22.42 15.24
N LYS A 36 27.94 22.50 14.83
CA LYS A 36 27.52 22.14 13.47
C LYS A 36 28.06 23.10 12.42
N PHE A 37 28.06 24.39 12.73
CA PHE A 37 28.70 25.40 11.89
C PHE A 37 30.20 25.13 11.73
N ARG A 38 30.93 24.86 12.83
CA ARG A 38 32.35 24.48 12.78
C ARG A 38 32.58 23.19 12.01
N ALA A 39 31.66 22.22 12.08
CA ALA A 39 31.72 21.00 11.29
C ALA A 39 31.63 21.32 9.78
N THR A 40 30.72 22.20 9.37
CA THR A 40 30.60 22.67 7.99
C THR A 40 31.86 23.40 7.52
N VAL A 41 32.39 24.34 8.32
CA VAL A 41 33.63 25.06 7.97
C VAL A 41 34.81 24.09 7.80
N ARG A 42 34.97 23.13 8.73
CA ARG A 42 36.00 22.10 8.63
C ARG A 42 35.82 21.23 7.38
N SER A 43 34.59 20.81 7.09
CA SER A 43 34.27 20.04 5.88
C SER A 43 34.67 20.80 4.61
N LEU A 44 34.30 22.08 4.49
CA LEU A 44 34.67 22.92 3.35
C LEU A 44 36.19 23.15 3.25
N GLN A 45 36.89 23.36 4.37
CA GLN A 45 38.35 23.49 4.38
C GLN A 45 39.06 22.18 3.98
N GLN A 46 38.49 21.03 4.32
CA GLN A 46 39.04 19.72 3.96
C GLN A 46 38.80 19.40 2.48
N THR A 47 37.57 19.58 2.01
CA THR A 47 37.14 19.21 0.64
C THR A 47 37.55 20.25 -0.41
N HIS A 48 37.63 21.52 -0.05
CA HIS A 48 37.89 22.63 -0.96
C HIS A 48 39.04 23.54 -0.49
N LYS A 49 40.11 22.95 0.04
CA LYS A 49 41.24 23.62 0.72
C LYS A 49 41.76 24.92 0.09
N PHE A 50 41.87 24.98 -1.24
CA PHE A 50 42.40 26.16 -1.93
C PHE A 50 41.31 27.14 -2.40
N ALA A 51 40.09 26.65 -2.63
CA ALA A 51 38.99 27.44 -3.18
C ALA A 51 38.10 28.08 -2.10
N TYR A 52 37.98 27.44 -0.93
CA TYR A 52 37.20 27.93 0.19
C TYR A 52 38.02 28.91 1.03
N GLN A 53 37.50 30.12 1.18
CA GLN A 53 38.07 31.18 2.00
C GLN A 53 36.96 31.73 2.90
N PRO A 54 36.92 31.36 4.20
CA PRO A 54 35.87 31.82 5.12
C PRO A 54 35.94 33.34 5.31
N ALA A 55 34.85 33.95 5.77
CA ALA A 55 34.82 35.39 5.98
C ALA A 55 35.79 35.81 7.10
N LYS A 56 36.42 36.98 6.97
CA LYS A 56 37.29 37.50 8.05
C LYS A 56 36.47 37.73 9.32
N GLY A 57 37.02 37.37 10.47
CA GLY A 57 36.36 37.59 11.76
C GLY A 57 35.33 36.51 12.16
N TRP A 58 35.24 35.40 11.42
CA TRP A 58 34.23 34.39 11.67
C TRP A 58 34.42 33.64 13.00
N GLU A 59 35.67 33.44 13.44
CA GLU A 59 36.01 32.78 14.71
C GLU A 59 35.59 33.66 15.91
N GLU A 60 35.75 34.97 15.79
CA GLU A 60 35.28 35.94 16.76
C GLU A 60 33.75 36.04 16.75
N ALA A 61 33.12 36.03 15.57
CA ALA A 61 31.66 36.07 15.44
C ALA A 61 30.99 34.82 16.04
N ILE A 62 31.55 33.62 15.81
CA ILE A 62 31.00 32.37 16.36
C ILE A 62 31.13 32.33 17.87
N LYS A 63 32.27 32.78 18.41
CA LYS A 63 32.49 32.89 19.84
C LYS A 63 31.57 33.94 20.47
N ALA A 64 31.42 35.10 19.83
CA ALA A 64 30.51 36.14 20.29
C ALA A 64 29.06 35.65 20.32
N LEU A 65 28.66 34.83 19.34
CA LEU A 65 27.35 34.20 19.34
C LEU A 65 27.21 33.22 20.51
N GLU A 66 28.18 32.34 20.75
CA GLU A 66 28.17 31.40 21.89
C GLU A 66 28.03 32.11 23.23
N ASP A 67 28.85 33.15 23.44
CA ASP A 67 28.91 33.87 24.71
C ASP A 67 27.63 34.69 24.98
N ASN A 68 26.95 35.17 23.92
CA ASN A 68 25.85 36.13 24.04
C ASN A 68 24.50 35.62 23.51
N ARG A 69 24.37 34.35 23.09
CA ARG A 69 23.17 33.86 22.39
C ARG A 69 21.87 34.13 23.15
N VAL A 70 21.84 33.78 24.44
CA VAL A 70 20.64 33.90 25.28
C VAL A 70 20.26 35.36 25.47
N SER A 71 21.24 36.22 25.79
CA SER A 71 21.02 37.66 25.98
C SER A 71 20.59 38.36 24.69
N LEU A 72 21.12 37.94 23.53
CA LEU A 72 20.67 38.43 22.22
C LEU A 72 19.21 38.05 21.95
N ILE A 73 18.82 36.79 22.17
CA ILE A 73 17.43 36.33 22.00
C ILE A 73 16.48 37.13 22.90
N GLU A 74 16.81 37.27 24.18
CA GLU A 74 16.00 38.06 25.12
C GLU A 74 15.90 39.53 24.72
N GLY A 75 17.00 40.13 24.28
CA GLY A 75 17.04 41.51 23.80
C GLY A 75 16.18 41.71 22.56
N ILE A 76 16.29 40.82 21.56
CA ILE A 76 15.48 40.84 20.35
C ILE A 76 13.98 40.69 20.67
N THR A 77 13.63 39.78 21.57
CA THR A 77 12.25 39.57 22.02
C THR A 77 11.66 40.83 22.67
N LYS A 78 12.50 41.59 23.38
CA LYS A 78 12.14 42.87 24.03
C LYS A 78 12.24 44.07 23.07
N GLY A 79 12.63 43.88 21.81
CA GLY A 79 12.80 44.96 20.83
C GLY A 79 14.04 45.84 21.06
N ASP A 80 15.07 45.34 21.75
CA ASP A 80 16.33 46.06 21.93
C ASP A 80 17.08 46.19 20.59
N LYS A 81 17.12 47.42 20.08
CA LYS A 81 17.80 47.76 18.81
C LYS A 81 19.29 47.40 18.81
N LYS A 82 19.96 47.46 19.97
CA LYS A 82 21.38 47.12 20.06
C LYS A 82 21.58 45.61 19.93
N ALA A 83 20.76 44.82 20.63
CA ALA A 83 20.77 43.36 20.51
C ALA A 83 20.42 42.89 19.09
N ILE A 84 19.41 43.51 18.46
CA ILE A 84 19.04 43.24 17.06
C ILE A 84 20.23 43.47 16.12
N ARG A 85 20.83 44.66 16.18
CA ARG A 85 21.97 45.00 15.32
C ARG A 85 23.17 44.08 15.55
N GLN A 86 23.48 43.78 16.81
CA GLN A 86 24.57 42.88 17.16
C GLN A 86 24.33 41.46 16.60
N ALA A 87 23.11 40.94 16.71
CA ALA A 87 22.75 39.65 16.15
C ALA A 87 22.80 39.64 14.61
N GLU A 88 22.37 40.72 13.94
CA GLU A 88 22.52 40.86 12.49
C GLU A 88 23.99 40.85 12.05
N GLU A 89 24.85 41.63 12.70
CA GLU A 89 26.30 41.69 12.38
C GLU A 89 26.98 40.32 12.54
N ILE A 90 26.64 39.61 13.62
CA ILE A 90 27.12 38.24 13.88
C ILE A 90 26.62 37.28 12.79
N LEU A 91 25.29 37.21 12.57
CA LEU A 91 24.70 36.27 11.61
C LEU A 91 25.15 36.57 10.17
N ASN A 92 25.29 37.83 9.78
CA ASN A 92 25.81 38.21 8.46
C ASN A 92 27.25 37.71 8.25
N THR A 93 28.11 37.78 9.28
CA THR A 93 29.49 37.28 9.21
C THR A 93 29.51 35.75 9.08
N LEU A 94 28.64 35.07 9.83
CA LEU A 94 28.53 33.61 9.81
C LEU A 94 27.91 33.10 8.50
N ASP A 95 26.86 33.74 8.00
CA ASP A 95 26.28 33.43 6.69
C ASP A 95 27.31 33.66 5.58
N ALA A 96 28.00 34.80 5.58
CA ALA A 96 29.07 35.07 4.60
C ALA A 96 30.16 33.99 4.63
N THR A 97 30.43 33.41 5.79
CA THR A 97 31.39 32.31 5.95
C THR A 97 30.92 31.03 5.26
N LEU A 98 29.64 30.65 5.40
CA LEU A 98 29.09 29.46 4.73
C LEU A 98 28.80 29.73 3.24
N LEU A 99 28.37 30.93 2.87
CA LEU A 99 28.13 31.34 1.48
C LEU A 99 29.42 31.53 0.67
N ALA A 100 30.58 31.54 1.32
CA ALA A 100 31.86 31.42 0.64
C ALA A 100 32.11 30.00 0.08
N ASN A 101 31.16 29.06 0.25
CA ASN A 101 31.18 27.71 -0.30
C ASN A 101 31.42 27.73 -1.83
N PRO A 102 32.52 27.10 -2.33
CA PRO A 102 32.85 27.09 -3.75
C PRO A 102 31.82 26.41 -4.66
N LEU A 103 30.91 25.62 -4.10
CA LEU A 103 29.82 25.00 -4.84
C LEU A 103 28.77 26.00 -5.32
N ILE A 104 28.71 27.20 -4.73
CA ILE A 104 27.73 28.26 -5.08
C ILE A 104 28.38 29.63 -5.32
N LYS A 105 29.54 29.89 -4.71
CA LYS A 105 30.22 31.18 -4.79
C LYS A 105 30.59 31.51 -6.25
N GLY A 106 30.09 32.64 -6.74
CA GLY A 106 30.33 33.10 -8.12
C GLY A 106 29.66 32.26 -9.20
N LYS A 107 28.80 31.30 -8.83
CA LYS A 107 28.00 30.53 -9.78
C LYS A 107 26.64 31.19 -10.00
N GLN A 108 26.02 30.87 -11.13
CA GLN A 108 24.68 31.35 -11.46
C GLN A 108 23.62 30.42 -10.85
N ILE A 109 22.82 30.94 -9.93
CA ILE A 109 21.63 30.26 -9.42
C ILE A 109 20.41 30.93 -10.02
N VAL A 110 19.61 30.19 -10.79
CA VAL A 110 18.35 30.70 -11.32
C VAL A 110 17.21 30.32 -10.37
N THR A 111 16.31 31.26 -10.12
CA THR A 111 15.14 31.06 -9.27
C THR A 111 13.95 31.85 -9.81
N ILE A 112 12.74 31.39 -9.50
CA ILE A 112 11.52 32.13 -9.76
C ILE A 112 11.34 33.16 -8.65
N ARG A 113 11.34 34.44 -9.01
CA ARG A 113 10.93 35.55 -8.14
C ARG A 113 9.46 35.85 -8.41
N ARG A 114 8.58 35.57 -7.45
CA ARG A 114 7.13 35.77 -7.58
C ARG A 114 6.64 36.85 -6.62
N ILE A 115 6.00 37.88 -7.15
CA ILE A 115 5.50 39.03 -6.39
C ILE A 115 4.08 38.72 -5.91
N LEU A 116 3.91 38.65 -4.59
CA LEU A 116 2.68 38.26 -3.89
C LEU A 116 2.02 39.42 -3.12
N GLY A 117 2.72 40.54 -2.96
CA GLY A 117 2.24 41.66 -2.14
C GLY A 117 2.08 41.25 -0.67
N ASN A 118 1.01 41.72 -0.05
CA ASN A 118 0.67 41.42 1.35
C ASN A 118 0.48 39.93 1.69
N LYS A 119 0.38 39.03 0.69
CA LYS A 119 0.23 37.58 0.90
C LYS A 119 1.56 36.86 1.11
N ALA A 120 2.72 37.48 0.86
CA ALA A 120 4.01 36.78 0.86
C ALA A 120 4.30 35.97 2.14
N ARG A 121 3.88 36.51 3.29
CA ARG A 121 4.09 35.86 4.60
C ARG A 121 3.09 34.75 4.91
N THR A 122 1.94 34.68 4.23
CA THR A 122 0.88 33.68 4.48
C THR A 122 0.73 32.67 3.35
N ALA A 123 1.36 32.90 2.19
CA ALA A 123 1.31 32.01 1.04
C ALA A 123 1.95 30.64 1.33
N ILE A 124 1.23 29.57 0.99
CA ILE A 124 1.63 28.16 1.21
C ILE A 124 1.30 27.25 0.01
N ARG A 125 0.34 27.62 -0.86
CA ARG A 125 -0.21 26.76 -1.92
C ARG A 125 -0.41 27.51 -3.25
N GLY A 126 -1.65 27.67 -3.71
CA GLY A 126 -2.03 28.28 -4.99
C GLY A 126 -1.32 29.61 -5.31
N ASP A 127 -1.18 30.55 -4.38
CA ASP A 127 -0.46 31.81 -4.65
C ASP A 127 1.02 31.59 -5.03
N LEU A 128 1.62 30.46 -4.64
CA LEU A 128 2.99 30.06 -4.99
C LEU A 128 3.07 29.34 -6.34
N GLY A 129 1.99 29.21 -7.11
CA GLY A 129 1.98 28.39 -8.32
C GLY A 129 2.09 26.89 -8.04
N ILE A 130 1.74 26.48 -6.82
CA ILE A 130 1.70 25.09 -6.40
C ILE A 130 0.26 24.61 -6.45
N VAL A 131 0.07 23.37 -6.90
CA VAL A 131 -1.25 22.72 -6.99
C VAL A 131 -2.02 22.78 -5.66
N PRO A 132 -3.36 22.85 -5.67
CA PRO A 132 -4.15 23.00 -4.43
C PRO A 132 -4.10 21.82 -3.47
N ALA A 133 -3.80 20.61 -3.97
CA ALA A 133 -3.75 19.36 -3.21
C ALA A 133 -2.70 18.42 -3.83
N ASN A 134 -2.15 17.48 -3.05
CA ASN A 134 -1.05 16.62 -3.50
C ASN A 134 -1.45 15.56 -4.55
N PHE A 135 -2.74 15.37 -4.79
CA PHE A 135 -3.27 14.51 -5.86
C PHE A 135 -3.65 15.28 -7.13
N HIS A 136 -3.44 16.60 -7.16
CA HIS A 136 -3.67 17.43 -8.34
C HIS A 136 -2.40 17.62 -9.18
N ASN A 137 -2.60 18.04 -10.43
CA ASN A 137 -1.55 18.34 -11.41
C ASN A 137 -1.59 19.84 -11.81
N ASN A 138 -0.64 20.32 -12.61
CA ASN A 138 -0.50 21.75 -12.92
C ASN A 138 -1.77 22.40 -13.51
N PHE A 139 -2.61 21.64 -14.23
CA PHE A 139 -3.90 22.14 -14.73
C PHE A 139 -4.83 22.66 -13.62
N ALA A 140 -4.66 22.20 -12.38
CA ALA A 140 -5.45 22.63 -11.23
C ALA A 140 -4.93 23.93 -10.57
N ILE A 141 -3.80 24.47 -11.04
CA ILE A 141 -3.31 25.79 -10.62
C ILE A 141 -4.31 26.84 -11.13
N PRO A 142 -4.89 27.70 -10.27
CA PRO A 142 -5.88 28.68 -10.69
C PRO A 142 -5.30 29.74 -11.64
N HIS A 143 -6.08 30.09 -12.67
CA HIS A 143 -5.80 31.20 -13.59
C HIS A 143 -4.36 31.21 -14.16
N PRO A 144 -3.82 30.12 -14.70
CA PRO A 144 -2.39 30.07 -15.04
C PRO A 144 -1.98 31.05 -16.17
N SER A 145 -2.97 31.57 -16.92
CA SER A 145 -2.78 32.57 -17.98
C SER A 145 -3.09 34.02 -17.58
N LYS A 146 -3.48 34.28 -16.31
CA LYS A 146 -3.85 35.63 -15.82
C LYS A 146 -3.38 35.85 -14.38
N ASP A 147 -3.19 37.10 -13.99
CA ASP A 147 -2.95 37.50 -12.60
C ASP A 147 -1.61 37.01 -11.97
N TRP A 148 -0.65 36.54 -12.77
CA TRP A 148 0.71 36.22 -12.31
C TRP A 148 1.71 37.36 -12.53
N ASN A 149 2.45 37.68 -11.48
CA ASN A 149 3.61 38.57 -11.52
C ASN A 149 4.86 37.80 -11.06
N ASN A 150 5.61 37.26 -12.02
CA ASN A 150 6.80 36.47 -11.76
C ASN A 150 7.86 36.68 -12.83
N GLU A 151 9.11 36.41 -12.48
CA GLU A 151 10.25 36.49 -13.38
C GLU A 151 11.30 35.44 -13.00
N PHE A 152 12.09 35.00 -13.98
CA PHE A 152 13.32 34.28 -13.69
C PHE A 152 14.40 35.30 -13.35
N VAL A 153 15.04 35.13 -12.20
CA VAL A 153 16.20 35.91 -11.80
C VAL A 153 17.41 35.02 -11.62
N SER A 154 18.57 35.54 -12.00
CA SER A 154 19.88 34.99 -11.67
C SER A 154 20.35 35.63 -10.37
N LEU A 155 20.58 34.82 -9.33
CA LEU A 155 21.27 35.23 -8.12
C LEU A 155 22.78 35.07 -8.31
N ASN A 156 23.53 36.13 -7.99
CA ASN A 156 24.97 36.11 -7.85
C ASN A 156 25.33 36.20 -6.37
N ILE A 157 25.93 35.15 -5.83
CA ILE A 157 26.29 35.05 -4.42
C ILE A 157 27.68 35.62 -4.21
N ILE A 158 27.73 36.84 -3.66
CA ILE A 158 28.94 37.45 -3.13
C ILE A 158 28.80 37.42 -1.60
N PRO A 159 29.73 36.82 -0.84
CA PRO A 159 29.65 36.79 0.62
C PRO A 159 29.40 38.18 1.22
N GLY A 160 28.31 38.33 1.97
CA GLY A 160 27.87 39.61 2.57
C GLY A 160 27.08 40.55 1.64
N LYS A 161 26.87 40.19 0.36
CA LYS A 161 26.06 40.96 -0.59
C LYS A 161 25.47 40.08 -1.69
N ILE A 162 24.16 39.87 -1.70
CA ILE A 162 23.50 39.14 -2.78
C ILE A 162 22.99 40.13 -3.83
N GLN A 163 23.28 39.84 -5.09
CA GLN A 163 22.76 40.61 -6.23
C GLN A 163 21.92 39.71 -7.10
N TYR A 164 20.83 40.24 -7.65
CA TYR A 164 20.06 39.53 -8.67
C TYR A 164 19.95 40.32 -9.97
N LYS A 165 19.77 39.60 -11.07
CA LYS A 165 19.50 40.13 -12.40
C LYS A 165 18.29 39.40 -12.97
N THR A 166 17.29 40.14 -13.45
CA THR A 166 16.19 39.56 -14.23
C THR A 166 16.74 38.98 -15.53
N LEU A 167 16.45 37.69 -15.76
CA LEU A 167 16.79 36.99 -17.00
C LEU A 167 15.62 37.03 -17.98
N TYR A 168 14.41 36.81 -17.47
CA TYR A 168 13.20 36.73 -18.28
C TYR A 168 11.97 37.09 -17.44
N ARG A 169 11.06 37.82 -18.07
CA ARG A 169 9.71 38.08 -17.57
C ARG A 169 8.71 37.63 -18.64
N PRO A 170 7.75 36.75 -18.32
CA PRO A 170 6.73 36.35 -19.27
C PRO A 170 5.78 37.52 -19.57
N THR A 171 4.93 37.33 -20.58
CA THR A 171 3.80 38.22 -20.84
C THR A 171 3.02 38.46 -19.54
N GLU A 172 2.55 39.69 -19.33
CA GLU A 172 1.88 40.08 -18.10
C GLU A 172 0.73 39.13 -17.75
N GLY A 173 0.72 38.64 -16.52
CA GLY A 173 -0.30 37.72 -16.03
C GLY A 173 0.00 36.24 -16.25
N VAL A 174 1.06 35.85 -16.97
CA VAL A 174 1.33 34.42 -17.27
C VAL A 174 2.30 33.78 -16.26
N ILE A 175 1.96 32.57 -15.81
CA ILE A 175 2.78 31.81 -14.88
C ILE A 175 4.03 31.20 -15.53
N ILE A 176 5.13 31.13 -14.78
CA ILE A 176 6.28 30.25 -15.06
C ILE A 176 6.45 29.25 -13.91
N SER A 177 6.80 28.01 -14.23
CA SER A 177 7.06 26.94 -13.26
C SER A 177 8.11 25.94 -13.76
N ASP A 178 8.54 25.04 -12.89
CA ASP A 178 9.32 23.83 -13.20
C ASP A 178 10.61 24.08 -14.00
N PRO A 179 11.51 24.96 -13.53
CA PRO A 179 12.76 25.24 -14.23
C PRO A 179 13.68 24.00 -14.22
N GLU A 180 14.18 23.60 -15.39
CA GLU A 180 15.13 22.50 -15.56
C GLU A 180 16.31 22.94 -16.44
N PRO A 181 17.54 23.06 -15.90
CA PRO A 181 18.68 23.54 -16.67
C PRO A 181 19.23 22.45 -17.60
N HIS A 182 19.48 22.83 -18.86
CA HIS A 182 20.15 21.95 -19.82
C HIS A 182 21.60 21.66 -19.39
N PHE A 183 22.14 20.52 -19.82
CA PHE A 183 23.50 20.08 -19.46
C PHE A 183 24.62 21.04 -19.95
N ASP A 184 24.34 21.90 -20.94
CA ASP A 184 25.32 22.86 -21.46
C ASP A 184 25.51 24.08 -20.55
N GLY A 185 24.60 24.32 -19.61
CA GLY A 185 24.60 25.49 -18.74
C GLY A 185 24.19 26.80 -19.43
N GLU A 186 23.58 26.74 -20.62
CA GLU A 186 23.19 27.92 -21.40
C GLU A 186 21.68 28.04 -21.62
N ARG A 187 20.94 26.94 -21.39
CA ARG A 187 19.49 26.84 -21.66
C ARG A 187 18.73 26.34 -20.44
N LEU A 188 17.49 26.76 -20.31
CA LEU A 188 16.60 26.40 -19.20
C LEU A 188 15.21 26.04 -19.73
N MET A 189 14.77 24.79 -19.53
CA MET A 189 13.40 24.39 -19.79
C MET A 189 12.49 24.90 -18.67
N TYR A 190 11.24 25.25 -18.97
CA TYR A 190 10.22 25.58 -17.98
C TYR A 190 8.81 25.32 -18.51
N SER A 191 7.83 25.22 -17.60
CA SER A 191 6.40 25.11 -17.93
C SER A 191 5.74 26.49 -17.95
N SER A 192 4.90 26.76 -18.94
CA SER A 192 4.07 27.98 -19.02
C SER A 192 2.87 27.77 -19.94
N ILE A 193 2.07 28.81 -20.18
CA ILE A 193 0.87 28.74 -21.02
C ILE A 193 1.19 29.15 -22.46
N GLY A 194 0.86 28.29 -23.42
CA GLY A 194 1.00 28.54 -24.85
C GLY A 194 -0.13 29.37 -25.45
N THR A 195 -0.05 29.63 -26.75
CA THR A 195 -1.00 30.48 -27.50
C THR A 195 -2.42 29.89 -27.58
N ASN A 196 -2.55 28.57 -27.40
CA ASN A 196 -3.82 27.84 -27.35
C ASN A 196 -4.43 27.76 -25.93
N ASN A 197 -3.85 28.46 -24.94
CA ASN A 197 -4.28 28.46 -23.53
C ASN A 197 -4.17 27.09 -22.82
N HIS A 198 -3.24 26.25 -23.26
CA HIS A 198 -2.82 25.02 -22.57
C HIS A 198 -1.41 25.15 -21.99
N TRP A 199 -1.10 24.27 -21.03
CA TRP A 199 0.28 24.14 -20.55
C TRP A 199 1.18 23.56 -21.63
N HIS A 200 2.34 24.20 -21.81
CA HIS A 200 3.38 23.80 -22.74
C HIS A 200 4.76 23.92 -22.09
N LEU A 201 5.73 23.21 -22.67
CA LEU A 201 7.14 23.39 -22.33
C LEU A 201 7.74 24.51 -23.17
N PHE A 202 8.61 25.30 -22.55
CA PHE A 202 9.38 26.38 -23.16
C PHE A 202 10.86 26.23 -22.83
N GLU A 203 11.71 26.84 -23.64
CA GLU A 203 13.15 26.95 -23.39
C GLU A 203 13.56 28.42 -23.37
N LEU A 204 14.23 28.83 -22.30
CA LEU A 204 14.88 30.11 -22.14
C LEU A 204 16.37 30.01 -22.46
N ASN A 205 16.86 30.86 -23.34
CA ASN A 205 18.29 31.10 -23.54
C ASN A 205 18.80 32.06 -22.46
N LEU A 206 19.73 31.59 -21.63
CA LEU A 206 20.23 32.33 -20.46
C LEU A 206 21.19 33.47 -20.82
N LYS A 207 21.67 33.54 -22.06
CA LYS A 207 22.58 34.59 -22.52
C LYS A 207 21.84 35.86 -22.92
N ASP A 208 20.78 35.73 -23.70
CA ASP A 208 20.04 36.85 -24.30
C ASP A 208 18.61 37.02 -23.78
N GLY A 209 18.09 36.05 -23.02
CA GLY A 209 16.73 36.08 -22.48
C GLY A 209 15.65 35.66 -23.48
N ALA A 210 16.01 35.17 -24.66
CA ALA A 210 15.06 34.72 -25.68
C ALA A 210 14.35 33.43 -25.24
N THR A 211 13.05 33.33 -25.49
CA THR A 211 12.24 32.15 -25.19
C THR A 211 11.63 31.54 -26.46
N LYS A 212 11.48 30.22 -26.49
CA LYS A 212 10.74 29.49 -27.53
C LYS A 212 9.90 28.37 -26.91
N GLN A 213 8.76 28.07 -27.51
CA GLN A 213 7.98 26.89 -27.16
C GLN A 213 8.67 25.62 -27.68
N LEU A 214 8.74 24.58 -26.85
CA LEU A 214 9.36 23.29 -27.19
C LEU A 214 8.34 22.26 -27.67
N THR A 215 7.20 22.18 -26.99
CA THR A 215 6.10 21.28 -27.38
C THR A 215 5.32 21.86 -28.56
N PRO A 216 4.88 21.02 -29.52
CA PRO A 216 4.09 21.45 -30.69
C PRO A 216 2.83 22.27 -30.35
N GLU A 217 2.52 23.26 -31.19
CA GLU A 217 1.26 24.03 -31.10
C GLU A 217 0.01 23.16 -31.37
N SER A 218 0.19 22.00 -32.00
CA SER A 218 -0.90 21.04 -32.28
C SER A 218 -1.47 20.39 -31.01
N TYR A 219 -0.79 20.49 -29.86
CA TYR A 219 -1.27 19.91 -28.59
C TYR A 219 -2.34 20.83 -27.98
N ARG A 220 -3.55 20.76 -28.52
CA ARG A 220 -4.66 21.69 -28.21
C ARG A 220 -5.76 21.12 -27.32
N ASP A 221 -5.69 19.83 -26.99
CA ASP A 221 -6.74 19.13 -26.23
C ASP A 221 -6.23 18.58 -24.88
N PHE A 222 -4.96 18.81 -24.56
CA PHE A 222 -4.30 18.33 -23.36
C PHE A 222 -3.14 19.24 -22.95
N ASP A 223 -2.73 19.13 -21.70
CA ASP A 223 -1.69 19.94 -21.06
C ASP A 223 -0.35 19.20 -21.06
N SER A 224 0.77 19.91 -21.21
CA SER A 224 2.15 19.40 -21.13
C SER A 224 3.00 20.27 -20.21
N PHE A 225 3.56 19.69 -19.15
CA PHE A 225 4.27 20.43 -18.09
C PHE A 225 5.29 19.52 -17.38
N ASP A 226 6.12 20.10 -16.51
CA ASP A 226 7.08 19.40 -15.63
C ASP A 226 7.94 18.39 -16.42
N GLY A 227 8.91 18.92 -17.16
CA GLY A 227 9.73 18.16 -18.09
C GLY A 227 11.22 18.22 -17.84
N CYS A 228 11.94 17.27 -18.44
CA CYS A 228 13.39 17.22 -18.45
C CYS A 228 13.96 16.94 -19.85
N TYR A 229 15.22 17.33 -20.04
CA TYR A 229 15.99 17.02 -21.24
C TYR A 229 16.57 15.61 -21.17
N ALA A 230 16.28 14.78 -22.17
CA ALA A 230 16.94 13.49 -22.32
C ALA A 230 18.31 13.66 -23.03
N PRO A 231 19.29 12.78 -22.75
CA PRO A 231 20.63 12.86 -23.35
C PRO A 231 20.68 12.76 -24.89
N ASP A 232 19.65 12.18 -25.51
CA ASP A 232 19.51 12.02 -26.96
C ASP A 232 18.91 13.27 -27.65
N GLY A 233 18.58 14.31 -26.89
CA GLY A 233 17.97 15.55 -27.40
C GLY A 233 16.44 15.56 -27.37
N SER A 234 15.80 14.46 -26.96
CA SER A 234 14.34 14.42 -26.73
C SER A 234 13.94 15.07 -25.40
N TYR A 235 12.65 15.32 -25.23
CA TYR A 235 12.07 15.85 -24.00
C TYR A 235 11.13 14.83 -23.38
N ILE A 236 11.20 14.65 -22.06
CA ILE A 236 10.27 13.82 -21.30
C ILE A 236 9.50 14.71 -20.33
N PHE A 237 8.17 14.61 -20.31
CA PHE A 237 7.31 15.54 -19.58
C PHE A 237 6.01 14.90 -19.09
N CYS A 238 5.37 15.52 -18.10
CA CYS A 238 4.05 15.16 -17.62
C CYS A 238 2.96 15.70 -18.56
N SER A 239 1.94 14.89 -18.87
CA SER A 239 0.82 15.34 -19.69
C SER A 239 -0.52 14.72 -19.34
N THR A 240 -1.60 15.50 -19.44
CA THR A 240 -3.00 15.05 -19.30
C THR A 240 -3.54 14.32 -20.53
N GLY A 241 -2.70 14.10 -21.55
CA GLY A 241 -3.02 13.34 -22.77
C GLY A 241 -3.38 11.86 -22.54
N THR A 242 -3.39 11.39 -21.29
CA THR A 242 -3.95 10.06 -20.94
C THR A 242 -5.46 10.01 -21.13
N PHE A 243 -6.14 11.15 -20.97
CA PHE A 243 -7.59 11.28 -20.90
C PHE A 243 -8.26 10.44 -19.80
N LEU A 244 -7.50 10.08 -18.75
CA LEU A 244 -7.99 9.32 -17.60
C LEU A 244 -8.38 10.21 -16.42
N GLY A 245 -9.37 9.76 -15.66
CA GLY A 245 -9.96 10.48 -14.54
C GLY A 245 -9.55 9.89 -13.19
N LEU A 246 -9.41 10.74 -12.17
CA LEU A 246 -9.09 10.33 -10.81
C LEU A 246 -10.18 9.41 -10.20
N PRO A 247 -9.90 8.14 -9.85
CA PRO A 247 -10.93 7.20 -9.39
C PRO A 247 -11.65 7.64 -8.10
N CYS A 248 -10.93 8.21 -7.12
CA CYS A 248 -11.49 8.62 -5.83
C CYS A 248 -12.34 9.90 -5.86
N THR A 249 -12.46 10.56 -7.02
CA THR A 249 -13.32 11.75 -7.20
C THR A 249 -14.36 11.55 -8.31
N ASP A 250 -14.71 10.29 -8.60
CA ASP A 250 -15.62 9.92 -9.71
C ASP A 250 -15.13 10.48 -11.06
N GLY A 251 -13.82 10.36 -11.32
CA GLY A 251 -13.19 10.87 -12.53
C GLY A 251 -13.16 12.41 -12.62
N GLY A 252 -13.26 13.11 -11.50
CA GLY A 252 -13.39 14.56 -11.44
C GLY A 252 -12.13 15.35 -11.81
N SER A 253 -10.94 14.74 -11.67
CA SER A 253 -9.63 15.36 -11.93
C SER A 253 -8.89 14.64 -13.06
N HIS A 254 -8.09 15.36 -13.86
CA HIS A 254 -7.34 14.77 -14.97
C HIS A 254 -6.04 14.14 -14.47
N MET A 255 -5.78 12.89 -14.84
CA MET A 255 -4.53 12.19 -14.51
C MET A 255 -3.46 12.48 -15.54
N CYS A 256 -2.19 12.56 -15.11
CA CYS A 256 -1.07 12.78 -16.00
C CYS A 256 -0.15 11.55 -16.14
N GLY A 257 0.25 11.24 -17.36
CA GLY A 257 1.30 10.27 -17.64
C GLY A 257 2.60 10.97 -18.03
N LEU A 258 3.67 10.20 -18.22
CA LEU A 258 4.91 10.66 -18.81
C LEU A 258 4.90 10.40 -20.32
N PHE A 259 5.33 11.40 -21.08
CA PHE A 259 5.38 11.39 -22.54
C PHE A 259 6.78 11.79 -23.00
N ARG A 260 7.22 11.25 -24.14
CA ARG A 260 8.44 11.64 -24.84
C ARG A 260 8.07 12.39 -26.11
N TYR A 261 8.73 13.52 -26.37
CA TYR A 261 8.69 14.21 -27.66
C TYR A 261 10.10 14.30 -28.24
N ASP A 262 10.25 13.86 -29.49
CA ASP A 262 11.50 13.93 -30.23
C ASP A 262 11.46 15.10 -31.22
N PRO A 263 12.18 16.20 -30.98
CA PRO A 263 12.15 17.35 -31.87
C PRO A 263 12.82 17.08 -33.23
N ALA A 264 13.64 16.02 -33.36
CA ALA A 264 14.31 15.69 -34.61
C ALA A 264 13.36 14.99 -35.59
N THR A 265 12.40 14.21 -35.09
CA THR A 265 11.42 13.50 -35.91
C THR A 265 10.02 14.12 -35.86
N GLY A 266 9.71 14.88 -34.81
CA GLY A 266 8.37 15.38 -34.51
C GLY A 266 7.48 14.35 -33.81
N ASP A 267 8.02 13.19 -33.43
CA ASP A 267 7.24 12.10 -32.85
C ASP A 267 6.96 12.32 -31.37
N THR A 268 5.75 11.97 -30.96
CA THR A 268 5.34 11.91 -29.55
C THR A 268 5.05 10.47 -29.18
N ARG A 269 5.23 10.09 -27.92
CA ARG A 269 4.79 8.78 -27.42
C ARG A 269 4.49 8.84 -25.92
N GLN A 270 3.49 8.10 -25.48
CA GLN A 270 3.23 7.86 -24.07
C GLN A 270 4.20 6.78 -23.54
N LEU A 271 4.85 7.07 -22.41
CA LEU A 271 5.79 6.16 -21.76
C LEU A 271 5.12 5.36 -20.63
N THR A 272 4.16 5.96 -19.91
CA THR A 272 3.49 5.33 -18.76
C THR A 272 2.00 5.17 -19.03
N TYR A 273 1.49 3.93 -19.00
CA TYR A 273 0.10 3.57 -19.30
C TYR A 273 -0.69 3.26 -18.02
N ASP A 274 -0.52 4.09 -17.01
CA ASP A 274 -1.10 3.95 -15.69
C ASP A 274 -2.47 4.64 -15.60
N GLN A 275 -3.32 4.22 -14.64
CA GLN A 275 -4.52 4.97 -14.24
C GLN A 275 -4.17 6.32 -13.66
N ASP A 276 -3.06 6.35 -12.92
CA ASP A 276 -2.76 7.36 -11.95
C ASP A 276 -1.67 8.30 -12.41
N SER A 277 -1.55 9.41 -11.68
CA SER A 277 -0.61 10.45 -12.06
C SER A 277 0.84 10.03 -11.81
N ASN A 278 1.68 10.32 -12.79
CA ASN A 278 3.13 10.24 -12.73
C ASN A 278 3.73 11.65 -12.70
N TRP A 279 4.78 11.88 -11.90
CA TRP A 279 5.33 13.23 -11.65
C TRP A 279 6.85 13.30 -11.64
N GLY A 280 7.38 14.50 -11.88
CA GLY A 280 8.76 14.88 -11.63
C GLY A 280 9.79 14.03 -12.36
N PRO A 281 9.68 13.84 -13.69
CA PRO A 281 10.71 13.12 -14.44
C PRO A 281 12.04 13.88 -14.38
N VAL A 282 13.11 13.20 -13.96
CA VAL A 282 14.48 13.76 -13.95
C VAL A 282 15.49 12.72 -14.42
N VAL A 283 16.47 13.17 -15.21
CA VAL A 283 17.55 12.29 -15.69
C VAL A 283 18.59 12.06 -14.58
N MET A 284 18.93 10.81 -14.33
CA MET A 284 19.98 10.37 -13.43
C MET A 284 21.35 10.36 -14.14
N ASP A 285 22.45 10.37 -13.37
CA ASP A 285 23.83 10.34 -13.91
C ASP A 285 24.11 9.12 -14.82
N ASN A 286 23.35 8.04 -14.68
CA ASN A 286 23.44 6.83 -15.51
C ASN A 286 22.54 6.87 -16.77
N GLY A 287 21.85 7.98 -17.04
CA GLY A 287 20.96 8.16 -18.20
C GLY A 287 19.53 7.65 -18.01
N MET A 288 19.21 6.98 -16.90
CA MET A 288 17.82 6.58 -16.59
C MET A 288 16.98 7.77 -16.13
N ILE A 289 15.66 7.62 -16.20
CA ILE A 289 14.69 8.60 -15.69
C ILE A 289 14.23 8.15 -14.32
N LEU A 290 14.36 9.02 -13.31
CA LEU A 290 13.70 8.91 -12.00
C LEU A 290 12.36 9.65 -12.06
N TYR A 291 11.31 9.06 -11.52
CA TYR A 291 9.98 9.69 -11.45
C TYR A 291 9.17 9.11 -10.29
N GLN A 292 8.07 9.76 -9.92
CA GLN A 292 7.13 9.23 -8.94
C GLN A 292 5.87 8.72 -9.63
N ARG A 293 5.41 7.53 -9.23
CA ARG A 293 4.15 6.92 -9.65
C ARG A 293 3.18 6.83 -8.48
N TRP A 294 1.91 7.12 -8.72
CA TRP A 294 0.83 6.83 -7.79
C TRP A 294 0.12 5.52 -8.16
N GLU A 295 -0.38 4.74 -7.21
CA GLU A 295 -1.01 3.45 -7.50
C GLU A 295 -2.34 3.22 -6.77
N TYR A 296 -3.39 2.89 -7.53
CA TYR A 296 -4.67 2.35 -7.07
C TYR A 296 -4.82 0.88 -7.49
N ALA A 297 -4.38 -0.05 -6.65
CA ALA A 297 -4.57 -1.49 -6.89
C ALA A 297 -4.81 -2.24 -5.58
N ASP A 298 -6.01 -2.10 -5.02
CA ASP A 298 -6.44 -2.80 -3.81
C ASP A 298 -5.56 -2.48 -2.56
N ILE A 299 -4.85 -1.33 -2.61
CA ILE A 299 -3.93 -0.80 -1.58
C ILE A 299 -4.30 0.64 -1.19
N PRO A 300 -3.91 1.11 0.03
CA PRO A 300 -4.16 2.46 0.51
C PRO A 300 -3.60 3.54 -0.42
N HIS A 301 -4.47 4.12 -1.24
CA HIS A 301 -4.08 5.11 -2.24
C HIS A 301 -3.44 6.36 -1.62
N SER A 302 -3.71 6.67 -0.35
CA SER A 302 -3.07 7.81 0.30
C SER A 302 -1.57 7.63 0.54
N ASN A 303 -1.08 6.38 0.64
CA ASN A 303 0.31 6.07 0.95
C ASN A 303 1.09 5.52 -0.26
N SER A 304 0.42 5.24 -1.38
CA SER A 304 0.99 4.54 -2.54
C SER A 304 1.69 5.44 -3.56
N ARG A 305 2.49 6.42 -3.11
CA ARG A 305 3.30 7.27 -4.00
C ARG A 305 4.75 6.80 -4.02
N ILE A 306 5.03 5.95 -4.99
CA ILE A 306 6.24 5.13 -5.06
C ILE A 306 7.22 5.77 -6.05
N MET A 307 8.52 5.78 -5.72
CA MET A 307 9.55 6.23 -6.66
C MET A 307 9.86 5.12 -7.64
N PHE A 308 9.99 5.46 -8.92
CA PHE A 308 10.26 4.55 -10.02
C PHE A 308 11.45 5.02 -10.86
N THR A 309 12.02 4.08 -11.61
CA THR A 309 13.01 4.37 -12.66
C THR A 309 12.63 3.68 -13.96
N MET A 310 12.98 4.29 -15.10
CA MET A 310 12.86 3.70 -16.44
C MET A 310 14.02 4.12 -17.34
N ASN A 311 14.18 3.47 -18.49
CA ASN A 311 14.98 4.02 -19.58
C ASN A 311 14.22 5.19 -20.26
N PRO A 312 14.90 6.13 -20.94
CA PRO A 312 14.24 7.26 -21.63
C PRO A 312 13.18 6.86 -22.67
N ASP A 313 13.23 5.64 -23.19
CA ASP A 313 12.25 5.06 -24.11
C ASP A 313 11.09 4.33 -23.39
N GLY A 314 10.95 4.47 -22.07
CA GLY A 314 9.88 3.83 -21.30
C GLY A 314 10.09 2.35 -21.02
N THR A 315 11.17 1.72 -21.51
CA THR A 315 11.50 0.33 -21.16
C THR A 315 12.07 0.23 -19.74
N ASN A 316 12.06 -0.98 -19.17
CA ASN A 316 12.64 -1.28 -17.86
C ASN A 316 12.06 -0.44 -16.71
N GLN A 317 10.75 -0.17 -16.75
CA GLN A 317 10.03 0.48 -15.66
C GLN A 317 10.05 -0.39 -14.41
N ARG A 318 10.63 0.12 -13.31
CA ARG A 318 10.75 -0.60 -12.04
C ARG A 318 10.60 0.32 -10.84
N ALA A 319 9.96 -0.18 -9.79
CA ALA A 319 9.96 0.47 -8.49
C ALA A 319 11.41 0.65 -8.00
N TYR A 320 11.69 1.85 -7.49
CA TYR A 320 12.99 2.28 -6.99
C TYR A 320 12.97 2.41 -5.47
N TYR A 321 11.92 2.99 -4.89
CA TYR A 321 11.78 3.10 -3.43
C TYR A 321 10.31 3.21 -3.01
N GLY A 322 9.94 2.59 -1.88
CA GLY A 322 8.61 2.74 -1.27
C GLY A 322 7.57 1.70 -1.68
N SER A 323 7.92 0.73 -2.52
CA SER A 323 7.01 -0.39 -2.82
C SER A 323 6.78 -1.23 -1.56
N ASN A 324 5.54 -1.65 -1.33
CA ASN A 324 5.10 -2.36 -0.11
C ASN A 324 5.41 -1.58 1.20
N SER A 325 5.35 -0.24 1.19
CA SER A 325 5.71 0.59 2.35
C SER A 325 4.69 1.71 2.59
N TYR A 326 4.33 1.97 3.85
CA TYR A 326 3.49 3.13 4.18
C TYR A 326 4.26 4.45 4.20
N PHE A 327 5.57 4.39 4.48
CA PHE A 327 6.47 5.52 4.44
C PHE A 327 7.42 5.47 3.22
N PRO A 328 7.71 6.63 2.60
CA PRO A 328 7.01 7.90 2.79
C PRO A 328 5.60 7.84 2.18
N THR A 329 4.66 8.59 2.75
CA THR A 329 3.33 8.75 2.13
C THR A 329 3.45 9.34 0.73
N SER A 330 4.43 10.23 0.54
CA SER A 330 4.78 10.87 -0.74
C SER A 330 6.20 11.41 -0.71
N TYR A 331 6.83 11.52 -1.87
CA TYR A 331 8.19 12.03 -2.01
C TYR A 331 8.30 12.93 -3.24
N PHE A 332 7.91 14.20 -3.11
CA PHE A 332 7.86 15.16 -4.23
C PHE A 332 9.20 15.83 -4.47
N ASP A 333 9.35 16.42 -5.65
CA ASP A 333 10.56 17.12 -6.10
C ASP A 333 11.84 16.29 -5.91
N ALA A 334 11.73 14.98 -6.15
CA ALA A 334 12.83 14.06 -5.95
C ALA A 334 13.96 14.36 -6.96
N ARG A 335 15.18 14.53 -6.46
CA ARG A 335 16.38 14.77 -7.28
C ARG A 335 17.47 13.76 -6.95
N PRO A 336 18.13 13.16 -7.96
CA PRO A 336 19.29 12.31 -7.73
C PRO A 336 20.44 13.14 -7.13
N ILE A 337 21.14 12.57 -6.15
CA ILE A 337 22.32 13.21 -5.56
C ILE A 337 23.51 13.03 -6.52
N PRO A 338 24.18 14.11 -6.97
CA PRO A 338 25.28 14.03 -7.92
C PRO A 338 26.39 13.07 -7.47
N GLY A 339 26.88 12.24 -8.40
CA GLY A 339 27.93 11.26 -8.11
C GLY A 339 27.45 9.99 -7.40
N SER A 340 26.15 9.87 -7.09
CA SER A 340 25.55 8.65 -6.56
C SER A 340 24.55 8.06 -7.57
N SER A 341 24.63 6.74 -7.77
CA SER A 341 23.66 6.01 -8.59
C SER A 341 22.44 5.51 -7.81
N SER A 342 22.45 5.64 -6.48
CA SER A 342 21.44 5.04 -5.59
C SER A 342 20.75 6.04 -4.66
N ALA A 343 21.27 7.27 -4.55
CA ALA A 343 20.80 8.25 -3.58
C ALA A 343 20.02 9.42 -4.20
N MET A 344 19.03 9.91 -3.46
CA MET A 344 18.14 11.00 -3.85
C MET A 344 17.76 11.85 -2.64
N VAL A 345 17.36 13.09 -2.92
CA VAL A 345 16.79 14.03 -1.97
C VAL A 345 15.41 14.45 -2.45
N GLY A 346 14.48 14.74 -1.54
CA GLY A 346 13.11 15.08 -1.89
C GLY A 346 12.29 15.46 -0.68
N ILE A 347 11.02 15.81 -0.92
CA ILE A 347 10.11 16.35 0.07
C ILE A 347 9.08 15.30 0.48
N VAL A 348 9.14 14.88 1.75
CA VAL A 348 8.12 14.03 2.35
C VAL A 348 6.94 14.86 2.86
N THR A 349 5.75 14.52 2.37
CA THR A 349 4.47 15.11 2.75
C THR A 349 3.34 14.08 2.64
N GLY A 350 2.11 14.51 2.90
CA GLY A 350 0.91 13.67 2.94
C GLY A 350 0.02 13.67 1.70
N HIS A 351 -1.03 12.84 1.67
CA HIS A 351 -2.01 12.89 0.58
C HIS A 351 -2.99 14.07 0.73
N HIS A 352 -3.60 14.27 1.91
CA HIS A 352 -4.44 15.44 2.21
C HIS A 352 -3.71 16.56 2.98
N SER A 353 -2.38 16.48 3.10
CA SER A 353 -1.54 17.44 3.82
C SER A 353 -1.33 18.75 3.05
N ILE A 354 -0.37 19.56 3.51
CA ILE A 354 0.06 20.75 2.80
C ILE A 354 0.62 20.37 1.42
N PRO A 355 0.21 21.06 0.34
CA PRO A 355 0.65 20.71 -1.01
C PRO A 355 2.15 20.93 -1.22
N ARG A 356 2.82 19.90 -1.78
CA ARG A 356 4.22 19.77 -2.23
C ARG A 356 5.33 20.13 -1.24
N SER A 357 5.05 20.90 -0.19
CA SER A 357 5.99 21.28 0.86
C SER A 357 5.92 20.36 2.07
N GLY A 358 7.06 20.20 2.76
CA GLY A 358 7.16 19.29 3.89
C GLY A 358 8.57 19.12 4.41
N ARG A 359 8.91 17.89 4.79
CA ARG A 359 10.19 17.49 5.40
C ARG A 359 11.21 17.15 4.32
N LEU A 360 12.44 17.65 4.46
CA LEU A 360 13.53 17.34 3.53
C LEU A 360 14.24 16.04 3.95
N ILE A 361 14.10 15.00 3.14
CA ILE A 361 14.57 13.64 3.47
C ILE A 361 15.53 13.15 2.38
N LEU A 362 16.62 12.52 2.81
CA LEU A 362 17.62 11.90 1.96
C LEU A 362 17.47 10.39 2.02
N ILE A 363 17.45 9.75 0.86
CA ILE A 363 17.27 8.30 0.71
C ILE A 363 18.42 7.72 -0.13
N ASP A 364 18.99 6.62 0.31
CA ASP A 364 19.93 5.78 -0.45
C ASP A 364 19.38 4.36 -0.58
N THR A 365 19.00 4.01 -1.81
CA THR A 365 18.39 2.71 -2.13
C THR A 365 19.34 1.51 -1.99
N SER A 366 20.65 1.76 -1.84
CA SER A 366 21.62 0.72 -1.50
C SER A 366 21.54 0.27 -0.04
N LYS A 367 20.95 1.10 0.84
CA LYS A 367 20.75 0.80 2.27
C LYS A 367 19.45 0.07 2.55
N GLY A 368 18.42 0.36 1.76
CA GLY A 368 17.11 -0.27 1.85
C GLY A 368 16.13 0.39 0.90
N ARG A 369 15.03 -0.30 0.58
CA ARG A 369 13.99 0.21 -0.34
C ARG A 369 12.60 0.28 0.29
N GLN A 370 12.46 -0.21 1.52
CA GLN A 370 11.20 -0.32 2.23
C GLN A 370 11.19 0.61 3.44
N GLU A 371 10.02 1.16 3.73
CA GLU A 371 9.75 2.04 4.87
C GLU A 371 10.86 3.09 5.07
N VAL A 372 11.59 3.03 6.19
CA VAL A 372 12.68 3.95 6.53
C VAL A 372 14.07 3.36 6.30
N ASP A 373 14.18 2.15 5.77
CA ASP A 373 15.45 1.41 5.69
C ASP A 373 16.49 2.10 4.80
N GLY A 374 16.03 2.82 3.77
CA GLY A 374 16.91 3.62 2.91
C GLY A 374 17.12 5.05 3.39
N VAL A 375 16.50 5.49 4.48
CA VAL A 375 16.61 6.89 4.93
C VAL A 375 17.98 7.10 5.58
N ILE A 376 18.79 7.96 4.95
CA ILE A 376 20.14 8.28 5.43
C ILE A 376 20.22 9.63 6.16
N GLY A 377 19.19 10.47 6.04
CA GLY A 377 19.16 11.74 6.75
C GLY A 377 17.85 12.50 6.61
N GLU A 378 17.64 13.41 7.55
CA GLU A 378 16.59 14.44 7.53
C GLU A 378 17.24 15.78 7.90
N ILE A 379 16.93 16.83 7.15
CA ILE A 379 17.45 18.17 7.40
C ILE A 379 16.31 19.07 7.88
N PRO A 380 16.45 19.80 9.01
CA PRO A 380 17.60 19.91 9.91
C PRO A 380 17.46 19.00 11.14
N TYR A 381 17.81 17.72 11.06
CA TYR A 381 17.80 16.77 12.18
C TYR A 381 18.89 15.70 12.08
N SER A 382 20.14 16.11 11.87
CA SER A 382 21.29 15.22 11.74
C SER A 382 21.43 14.28 12.95
N GLY A 383 21.58 12.99 12.69
CA GLY A 383 21.64 11.94 13.71
C GLY A 383 20.29 11.53 14.30
N ARG A 384 19.18 12.21 13.98
CA ARG A 384 17.84 11.76 14.36
C ARG A 384 17.42 10.59 13.48
N LYS A 385 17.10 9.46 14.09
CA LYS A 385 16.48 8.33 13.37
C LYS A 385 15.05 8.68 12.97
N VAL A 386 14.75 8.58 11.68
CA VAL A 386 13.39 8.78 11.16
C VAL A 386 12.52 7.58 11.50
N GLN A 387 11.29 7.83 11.93
CA GLN A 387 10.29 6.78 12.20
C GLN A 387 9.32 6.67 11.02
N ALA A 388 8.92 5.44 10.70
CA ALA A 388 7.92 5.14 9.66
C ALA A 388 6.51 5.44 10.19
N GLU A 389 6.22 6.72 10.43
CA GLU A 389 4.91 7.14 10.93
C GLU A 389 3.84 6.93 9.86
N ILE A 390 2.85 6.07 10.16
CA ILE A 390 1.73 5.84 9.26
C ILE A 390 0.69 6.92 9.55
N ARG A 391 0.68 7.94 8.70
CA ARG A 391 -0.21 9.11 8.80
C ARG A 391 -0.42 9.71 7.42
N ASP A 392 -1.66 10.07 7.11
CA ASP A 392 -1.97 10.77 5.86
C ASP A 392 -1.39 12.19 5.91
N ARG A 393 -1.65 12.97 6.96
CA ARG A 393 -1.21 14.36 7.10
C ARG A 393 0.21 14.53 7.70
N GLN A 394 1.20 13.78 7.20
CA GLN A 394 2.56 13.68 7.78
C GLN A 394 3.30 15.01 8.00
N ALA A 395 3.16 16.00 7.10
CA ALA A 395 3.91 17.26 7.19
C ALA A 395 3.16 18.39 7.92
N ASP A 396 1.94 18.12 8.41
CA ASP A 396 1.13 19.12 9.09
C ASP A 396 1.76 19.52 10.44
N GLY A 397 1.95 20.83 10.61
CA GLY A 397 2.58 21.40 11.81
C GLY A 397 4.11 21.33 11.84
N CYS A 398 4.75 20.65 10.87
CA CYS A 398 6.21 20.61 10.78
C CYS A 398 6.80 21.95 10.29
N TRP A 399 7.89 22.38 10.95
CA TRP A 399 8.69 23.55 10.61
C TRP A 399 10.18 23.26 10.89
N PRO A 400 11.11 23.75 10.05
CA PRO A 400 10.89 24.53 8.83
C PRO A 400 10.21 23.70 7.73
N ARG A 401 9.69 24.37 6.69
CA ARG A 401 9.12 23.72 5.50
C ARG A 401 9.98 23.96 4.28
N PHE A 402 10.17 22.89 3.51
CA PHE A 402 11.01 22.87 2.33
C PHE A 402 10.19 22.64 1.06
N LEU A 403 10.70 23.19 -0.04
CA LEU A 403 10.25 23.02 -1.42
C LEU A 403 11.46 22.96 -2.34
N HIS A 404 11.30 22.25 -3.46
CA HIS A 404 12.19 22.29 -4.61
C HIS A 404 13.69 22.15 -4.26
N PRO A 405 14.11 21.03 -3.65
CA PRO A 405 15.51 20.80 -3.36
C PRO A 405 16.32 20.65 -4.65
N TRP A 406 17.49 21.26 -4.67
CA TRP A 406 18.49 21.10 -5.72
C TRP A 406 19.82 20.67 -5.10
N PRO A 407 20.22 19.39 -5.28
CA PRO A 407 21.44 18.87 -4.68
C PRO A 407 22.69 19.40 -5.40
N LEU A 408 23.66 19.87 -4.61
CA LEU A 408 24.99 20.26 -5.11
C LEU A 408 25.98 19.09 -5.02
N ASN A 409 25.88 18.33 -3.93
CA ASN A 409 26.54 17.05 -3.68
C ASN A 409 25.76 16.30 -2.57
N ASP A 410 26.37 15.30 -1.94
CA ASP A 410 25.79 14.53 -0.83
C ASP A 410 25.63 15.30 0.49
N THR A 411 26.20 16.50 0.57
CA THR A 411 26.30 17.30 1.81
C THR A 411 25.48 18.59 1.73
N TYR A 412 25.45 19.27 0.58
CA TYR A 412 24.91 20.62 0.40
C TYR A 412 23.77 20.67 -0.62
N TYR A 413 22.71 21.41 -0.27
CA TYR A 413 21.48 21.49 -1.06
C TYR A 413 20.98 22.93 -1.10
N LEU A 414 20.54 23.40 -2.27
CA LEU A 414 19.74 24.61 -2.39
C LEU A 414 18.28 24.26 -2.22
N VAL A 415 17.52 25.08 -1.48
CA VAL A 415 16.10 24.85 -1.24
C VAL A 415 15.34 26.17 -1.23
N ALA A 416 14.06 26.12 -1.62
CA ALA A 416 13.10 27.14 -1.19
C ALA A 416 12.58 26.74 0.20
N MET A 417 12.71 27.62 1.18
CA MET A 417 12.36 27.32 2.57
C MET A 417 11.54 28.42 3.19
N LYS A 418 10.58 28.00 4.01
CA LYS A 418 9.84 28.85 4.94
C LYS A 418 10.12 28.38 6.38
N ALA A 419 10.84 29.21 7.13
CA ALA A 419 11.36 28.86 8.46
C ALA A 419 10.25 28.71 9.53
N THR A 420 9.29 29.62 9.53
CA THR A 420 8.15 29.67 10.47
C THR A 420 6.85 29.97 9.73
N PRO A 421 5.67 29.83 10.36
CA PRO A 421 4.40 30.23 9.74
C PRO A 421 4.37 31.63 9.14
N ASN A 422 5.12 32.58 9.70
CA ASN A 422 5.12 34.00 9.31
C ASN A 422 6.35 34.44 8.50
N SER A 423 7.32 33.54 8.28
CA SER A 423 8.53 33.81 7.49
C SER A 423 8.20 33.95 6.01
N LEU A 424 9.06 34.58 5.23
CA LEU A 424 8.94 34.59 3.76
C LEU A 424 9.40 33.24 3.18
N TRP A 425 9.02 32.97 1.92
CA TRP A 425 9.66 31.90 1.14
C TRP A 425 10.94 32.45 0.53
N GLY A 426 12.07 32.04 1.09
CA GLY A 426 13.41 32.46 0.64
C GLY A 426 14.20 31.29 0.08
N ILE A 427 15.34 31.60 -0.56
CA ILE A 427 16.32 30.59 -0.98
C ILE A 427 17.35 30.41 0.13
N TYR A 428 17.63 29.15 0.47
CA TYR A 428 18.58 28.78 1.51
C TYR A 428 19.58 27.76 0.98
N LEU A 429 20.81 27.83 1.48
CA LEU A 429 21.77 26.74 1.44
C LEU A 429 21.60 25.93 2.72
N VAL A 430 21.25 24.65 2.59
CA VAL A 430 21.13 23.73 3.72
C VAL A 430 22.14 22.60 3.61
N ASP A 431 22.51 22.01 4.74
CA ASP A 431 23.47 20.92 4.78
C ASP A 431 23.09 19.78 5.74
N THR A 432 23.75 18.63 5.57
CA THR A 432 23.60 17.44 6.43
C THR A 432 24.11 17.65 7.87
N PHE A 433 24.69 18.82 8.18
CA PHE A 433 25.10 19.20 9.52
C PHE A 433 24.02 20.03 10.24
N ASP A 434 22.86 20.30 9.62
CA ASP A 434 21.73 21.09 10.14
C ASP A 434 21.85 22.61 9.97
N ASN A 435 22.83 23.11 9.21
CA ASN A 435 22.87 24.55 8.92
C ASN A 435 21.81 24.92 7.90
N MET A 436 21.18 26.08 8.10
CA MET A 436 20.18 26.66 7.20
C MET A 436 20.55 28.11 6.90
N THR A 437 21.47 28.29 5.96
CA THR A 437 22.03 29.60 5.63
C THR A 437 21.13 30.32 4.62
N LEU A 438 20.58 31.45 5.03
CA LEU A 438 19.75 32.29 4.16
C LEU A 438 20.61 32.85 3.01
N ILE A 439 20.15 32.66 1.77
CA ILE A 439 20.73 33.33 0.60
C ILE A 439 19.94 34.60 0.31
N THR A 440 18.63 34.50 0.08
CA THR A 440 17.81 35.68 -0.23
C THR A 440 16.37 35.52 0.23
N GLU A 441 15.81 36.61 0.72
CA GLU A 441 14.39 36.81 0.99
C GLU A 441 14.06 38.29 0.77
N GLU A 442 12.83 38.59 0.36
CA GLU A 442 12.39 39.95 0.06
C GLU A 442 10.92 40.08 0.44
N GLU A 443 10.54 41.18 1.10
CA GLU A 443 9.13 41.42 1.44
C GLU A 443 8.28 41.45 0.18
N GLU A 444 7.02 41.06 0.30
CA GLU A 444 6.08 40.95 -0.83
C GLU A 444 6.45 39.90 -1.88
N VAL A 445 7.52 39.12 -1.69
CA VAL A 445 8.05 38.17 -2.68
C VAL A 445 8.16 36.75 -2.11
N ALA A 446 7.95 35.76 -2.97
CA ALA A 446 8.39 34.39 -2.76
C ALA A 446 9.46 34.02 -3.80
N TYR A 447 10.57 33.47 -3.32
CA TYR A 447 11.59 32.85 -4.17
C TYR A 447 11.39 31.33 -4.21
N LEU A 448 11.34 30.75 -5.41
CA LEU A 448 10.98 29.35 -5.64
C LEU A 448 11.93 28.67 -6.64
N SER A 449 11.95 27.34 -6.61
CA SER A 449 12.66 26.47 -7.55
C SER A 449 14.09 26.90 -7.87
N PRO A 450 14.99 26.97 -6.87
CA PRO A 450 16.38 27.32 -7.11
C PRO A 450 17.07 26.20 -7.91
N VAL A 451 17.71 26.54 -9.02
CA VAL A 451 18.51 25.62 -9.83
C VAL A 451 19.91 26.18 -10.05
N LEU A 452 20.93 25.35 -9.92
CA LEU A 452 22.29 25.73 -10.27
C LEU A 452 22.49 25.59 -11.78
N VAL A 453 22.87 26.68 -12.44
CA VAL A 453 23.21 26.67 -13.86
C VAL A 453 24.72 26.63 -13.99
N GLU A 454 25.21 25.49 -14.46
CA GLU A 454 26.58 25.33 -14.92
C GLU A 454 26.65 24.26 -16.00
N LYS A 455 27.74 24.26 -16.76
CA LYS A 455 28.02 23.18 -17.70
C LYS A 455 28.25 21.89 -16.91
N ARG A 456 27.43 20.90 -17.17
CA ARG A 456 27.49 19.56 -16.56
C ARG A 456 27.86 18.52 -17.60
N ARG A 457 28.27 17.34 -17.14
CA ARG A 457 28.43 16.19 -18.02
C ARG A 457 27.04 15.76 -18.50
N THR A 458 26.85 15.68 -19.81
CA THR A 458 25.66 15.01 -20.37
C THR A 458 25.67 13.54 -19.94
N PRO A 459 24.60 13.02 -19.32
CA PRO A 459 24.48 11.60 -19.01
C PRO A 459 24.62 10.73 -20.27
N PRO A 460 24.98 9.45 -20.14
CA PRO A 460 25.09 8.56 -21.30
C PRO A 460 23.72 8.39 -21.98
N VAL A 461 23.72 8.32 -23.31
CA VAL A 461 22.53 7.94 -24.08
C VAL A 461 22.32 6.43 -23.90
N ILE A 462 21.17 6.05 -23.37
CA ILE A 462 20.72 4.65 -23.36
C ILE A 462 20.10 4.37 -24.74
N PRO A 463 20.56 3.34 -25.47
CA PRO A 463 19.98 2.98 -26.76
C PRO A 463 18.48 2.69 -26.65
N ASN A 464 17.71 3.13 -27.64
CA ASN A 464 16.30 2.78 -27.76
C ASN A 464 16.17 1.27 -28.00
N MET A 465 15.41 0.60 -27.13
CA MET A 465 15.13 -0.83 -27.15
C MET A 465 13.73 -1.13 -27.69
N VAL A 466 12.94 -0.11 -27.98
CA VAL A 466 11.59 -0.25 -28.53
C VAL A 466 11.67 -0.60 -30.02
N THR A 467 10.90 -1.61 -30.41
CA THR A 467 10.65 -1.97 -31.82
C THR A 467 9.28 -1.40 -32.24
N PRO A 468 9.21 -0.28 -32.97
CA PRO A 468 7.96 0.47 -33.17
C PRO A 468 6.81 -0.34 -33.79
N GLU A 469 7.12 -1.29 -34.67
CA GLU A 469 6.14 -2.11 -35.37
C GLU A 469 5.60 -3.28 -34.54
N ALA A 470 6.26 -3.58 -33.41
CA ALA A 470 5.84 -4.67 -32.53
C ALA A 470 4.54 -4.28 -31.78
N LYS A 471 3.63 -5.25 -31.63
CA LYS A 471 2.42 -5.11 -30.81
C LYS A 471 2.51 -5.83 -29.47
N ASP A 472 3.60 -6.56 -29.28
CA ASP A 472 3.84 -7.38 -28.10
C ASP A 472 5.20 -7.08 -27.48
N ALA A 473 5.35 -7.53 -26.24
CA ALA A 473 6.58 -7.63 -25.50
C ALA A 473 6.76 -9.07 -25.01
N THR A 474 7.96 -9.41 -24.57
CA THR A 474 8.31 -10.73 -24.03
C THR A 474 8.56 -10.63 -22.54
N ILE A 475 7.92 -11.49 -21.76
CA ILE A 475 8.15 -11.60 -20.31
C ILE A 475 9.00 -12.84 -20.05
N PHE A 476 10.09 -12.65 -19.30
CA PHE A 476 10.96 -13.73 -18.84
C PHE A 476 11.03 -13.77 -17.32
N ILE A 477 10.53 -14.86 -16.73
CA ILE A 477 10.63 -15.15 -15.29
C ILE A 477 11.68 -16.25 -15.12
N GLN A 478 12.75 -15.96 -14.37
CA GLN A 478 13.80 -16.95 -14.13
C GLN A 478 13.34 -18.05 -13.16
N ASP A 479 12.68 -17.69 -12.06
CA ASP A 479 12.15 -18.63 -11.07
C ASP A 479 11.06 -17.96 -10.22
N ILE A 480 9.80 -18.33 -10.45
CA ILE A 480 8.71 -17.68 -9.73
C ILE A 480 8.77 -17.85 -8.20
N TYR A 481 9.48 -18.87 -7.70
CA TYR A 481 9.59 -19.16 -6.27
C TYR A 481 10.68 -18.33 -5.56
N ILE A 482 11.41 -17.48 -6.28
CA ILE A 482 12.34 -16.51 -5.68
C ILE A 482 11.57 -15.24 -5.31
N GLY A 483 11.93 -14.61 -4.18
CA GLY A 483 11.30 -13.38 -3.69
C GLY A 483 10.26 -13.61 -2.60
N GLY A 484 9.63 -12.53 -2.16
CA GLY A 484 8.65 -12.58 -1.07
C GLY A 484 7.28 -13.12 -1.50
N GLY A 485 6.92 -12.99 -2.78
CA GLY A 485 5.56 -13.20 -3.27
C GLY A 485 5.07 -14.65 -3.19
N LEU A 486 5.98 -15.62 -3.19
CA LEU A 486 5.69 -17.05 -3.02
C LEU A 486 6.51 -17.69 -1.90
N LYS A 487 6.97 -16.90 -0.93
CA LYS A 487 7.75 -17.41 0.21
C LYS A 487 7.00 -18.56 0.90
N ASP A 488 7.70 -19.66 1.14
CA ASP A 488 7.21 -20.89 1.78
C ASP A 488 6.15 -21.70 0.98
N ILE A 489 5.79 -21.26 -0.24
CA ILE A 489 4.96 -22.07 -1.14
C ILE A 489 5.84 -23.19 -1.75
N PRO A 490 5.45 -24.47 -1.65
CA PRO A 490 6.23 -25.56 -2.20
C PRO A 490 6.42 -25.44 -3.71
N ARG A 491 7.62 -25.79 -4.17
CA ARG A 491 7.91 -25.89 -5.59
C ARG A 491 6.98 -26.90 -6.26
N GLY A 492 6.52 -26.55 -7.46
CA GLY A 492 5.54 -27.31 -8.22
C GLY A 492 4.07 -27.03 -7.85
N SER A 493 3.79 -26.22 -6.82
CA SER A 493 2.42 -25.81 -6.49
C SER A 493 1.82 -24.87 -7.53
N VAL A 494 2.62 -23.98 -8.13
CA VAL A 494 2.21 -23.14 -9.25
C VAL A 494 2.10 -24.01 -10.51
N LYS A 495 0.91 -24.02 -11.13
CA LYS A 495 0.63 -24.75 -12.36
C LYS A 495 0.53 -23.85 -13.58
N LYS A 496 0.04 -22.63 -13.39
CA LYS A 496 -0.14 -21.63 -14.44
C LYS A 496 0.01 -20.22 -13.90
N LEU A 497 0.13 -19.26 -14.80
CA LEU A 497 0.03 -17.84 -14.53
C LEU A 497 -1.26 -17.32 -15.14
N ARG A 498 -2.13 -16.69 -14.36
CA ARG A 498 -3.22 -15.87 -14.90
C ARG A 498 -2.68 -14.49 -15.20
N ILE A 499 -2.97 -13.99 -16.40
CA ILE A 499 -2.59 -12.67 -16.85
C ILE A 499 -3.86 -11.83 -16.94
N GLY A 500 -3.88 -10.73 -16.20
CA GLY A 500 -4.97 -9.77 -16.22
C GLY A 500 -4.50 -8.37 -16.60
N THR A 501 -5.45 -7.54 -17.01
CA THR A 501 -5.28 -6.12 -17.31
C THR A 501 -6.42 -5.32 -16.68
N TYR A 502 -6.38 -4.01 -16.83
CA TYR A 502 -7.38 -3.09 -16.29
C TYR A 502 -8.09 -2.35 -17.42
N ASP A 503 -9.38 -2.12 -17.25
CA ASP A 503 -10.08 -1.04 -17.94
C ASP A 503 -10.16 0.15 -16.99
N PHE A 504 -9.29 1.12 -17.22
CA PHE A 504 -9.05 2.29 -16.38
C PHE A 504 -10.13 3.38 -16.57
N SER A 505 -10.44 4.05 -15.46
CA SER A 505 -11.43 5.10 -15.29
C SER A 505 -11.20 6.30 -16.23
N PRO A 506 -12.10 6.56 -17.20
CA PRO A 506 -12.05 7.75 -18.05
C PRO A 506 -12.49 9.01 -17.29
N TRP A 507 -12.37 10.19 -17.90
CA TRP A 507 -12.90 11.41 -17.26
C TRP A 507 -14.39 11.29 -16.95
N LYS A 508 -14.78 11.79 -15.77
CA LYS A 508 -16.17 11.83 -15.27
C LYS A 508 -16.80 10.48 -14.91
N GLN A 509 -15.98 9.44 -14.74
CA GLN A 509 -16.40 8.16 -14.18
C GLN A 509 -15.24 7.59 -13.35
N GLY A 510 -15.50 7.19 -12.11
CA GLY A 510 -14.47 6.62 -11.22
C GLY A 510 -14.79 5.24 -10.66
N GLY A 511 -14.04 4.89 -9.62
CA GLY A 511 -13.98 3.57 -9.01
C GLY A 511 -14.39 3.54 -7.54
N LEU A 512 -15.28 4.43 -7.12
CA LEU A 512 -15.68 4.57 -5.71
C LEU A 512 -16.32 3.28 -5.18
N LEU A 513 -16.27 3.08 -3.85
CA LEU A 513 -16.94 1.98 -3.16
C LEU A 513 -18.41 1.90 -3.59
N GLY A 514 -18.84 0.75 -4.09
CA GLY A 514 -20.18 0.55 -4.64
C GLY A 514 -20.33 0.86 -6.14
N THR A 515 -19.26 1.18 -6.87
CA THR A 515 -19.32 1.44 -8.32
C THR A 515 -19.04 0.18 -9.14
N ILE A 516 -17.86 -0.43 -8.99
CA ILE A 516 -17.47 -1.65 -9.74
C ILE A 516 -17.95 -2.91 -9.02
N GLY A 517 -17.89 -2.88 -7.68
CA GLY A 517 -18.36 -3.90 -6.74
C GLY A 517 -18.68 -3.24 -5.39
N MET A 518 -19.05 -4.04 -4.37
CA MET A 518 -19.48 -3.52 -3.06
C MET A 518 -18.34 -2.75 -2.39
N ASP A 519 -17.30 -3.47 -2.00
CA ASP A 519 -16.01 -2.96 -1.52
C ASP A 519 -14.92 -3.76 -2.25
N GLY A 520 -15.10 -3.83 -3.58
CA GLY A 520 -14.26 -4.58 -4.52
C GLY A 520 -13.16 -3.70 -5.15
N PRO A 521 -12.75 -3.95 -6.41
CA PRO A 521 -11.62 -3.25 -7.01
C PRO A 521 -11.99 -1.80 -7.41
N TRP A 522 -10.95 -0.96 -7.52
CA TRP A 522 -11.06 0.41 -8.05
C TRP A 522 -11.42 0.45 -9.53
N ASP A 523 -10.86 -0.47 -10.32
CA ASP A 523 -11.06 -0.51 -11.76
C ASP A 523 -11.54 -1.89 -12.21
N ILE A 524 -12.13 -1.93 -13.40
CA ILE A 524 -12.62 -3.18 -13.98
C ILE A 524 -11.43 -4.08 -14.31
N LYS A 525 -11.36 -5.23 -13.63
CA LYS A 525 -10.35 -6.25 -13.89
C LYS A 525 -10.75 -7.05 -15.13
N ARG A 526 -9.84 -7.18 -16.07
CA ARG A 526 -10.02 -7.92 -17.33
C ARG A 526 -9.09 -9.12 -17.36
N ILE A 527 -9.59 -10.22 -17.91
CA ILE A 527 -8.81 -11.43 -18.10
C ILE A 527 -8.26 -11.48 -19.51
N VAL A 528 -6.93 -11.42 -19.63
CA VAL A 528 -6.20 -11.55 -20.90
C VAL A 528 -6.07 -13.03 -21.27
N GLY A 529 -5.69 -13.85 -20.29
CA GLY A 529 -5.59 -15.30 -20.46
C GLY A 529 -4.64 -15.94 -19.45
N GLU A 530 -4.02 -17.04 -19.84
CA GLU A 530 -3.09 -17.81 -19.01
C GLU A 530 -1.76 -18.08 -19.75
N ALA A 531 -0.69 -18.31 -18.99
CA ALA A 531 0.57 -18.84 -19.50
C ALA A 531 1.01 -20.05 -18.67
N ASP A 532 1.64 -21.02 -19.34
CA ASP A 532 2.21 -22.20 -18.71
C ASP A 532 3.55 -21.87 -18.04
N ILE A 533 3.85 -22.59 -16.97
CA ILE A 533 5.11 -22.51 -16.24
C ILE A 533 5.87 -23.83 -16.33
N GLU A 534 7.20 -23.76 -16.43
CA GLU A 534 8.04 -24.94 -16.40
C GLU A 534 8.18 -25.50 -14.98
N GLU A 535 8.55 -26.78 -14.88
CA GLU A 535 8.77 -27.45 -13.59
C GLU A 535 9.85 -26.80 -12.71
N ASP A 536 10.83 -26.12 -13.31
CA ASP A 536 11.88 -25.38 -12.59
C ASP A 536 11.40 -24.00 -12.08
N GLY A 537 10.15 -23.64 -12.35
CA GLY A 537 9.54 -22.37 -11.99
C GLY A 537 9.80 -21.24 -12.99
N SER A 538 10.46 -21.51 -14.12
CA SER A 538 10.71 -20.52 -15.15
C SER A 538 9.54 -20.37 -16.12
N ALA A 539 9.36 -19.17 -16.68
CA ALA A 539 8.33 -18.88 -17.67
C ALA A 539 8.84 -17.89 -18.73
N LEU A 540 8.41 -18.07 -19.98
CA LEU A 540 8.73 -17.19 -21.11
C LEU A 540 7.50 -17.08 -22.01
N PHE A 541 6.90 -15.89 -22.09
CA PHE A 541 5.65 -15.67 -22.82
C PHE A 541 5.53 -14.27 -23.39
N LYS A 542 4.70 -14.11 -24.43
CA LYS A 542 4.37 -12.82 -25.03
C LYS A 542 3.21 -12.14 -24.30
N VAL A 543 3.23 -10.82 -24.24
CA VAL A 543 2.14 -10.00 -23.69
C VAL A 543 1.87 -8.78 -24.59
N PRO A 544 0.66 -8.21 -24.59
CA PRO A 544 0.41 -6.98 -25.32
C PRO A 544 1.31 -5.85 -24.79
N ALA A 545 1.96 -5.13 -25.70
CA ALA A 545 2.75 -3.96 -25.36
C ALA A 545 1.84 -2.78 -24.95
N ASN A 546 2.40 -1.77 -24.28
CA ASN A 546 1.69 -0.54 -23.88
C ASN A 546 0.41 -0.80 -23.08
N THR A 547 0.38 -1.92 -22.36
CA THR A 547 -0.78 -2.40 -21.60
C THR A 547 -0.36 -2.66 -20.15
N PRO A 548 -1.06 -2.10 -19.16
CA PRO A 548 -0.82 -2.38 -17.75
C PRO A 548 -1.27 -3.80 -17.41
N LEU A 549 -0.36 -4.64 -16.91
CA LEU A 549 -0.61 -6.06 -16.68
C LEU A 549 -0.30 -6.46 -15.23
N PHE A 550 -1.11 -7.38 -14.70
CA PHE A 550 -0.87 -8.06 -13.44
C PHE A 550 -0.84 -9.58 -13.64
N ILE A 551 -0.10 -10.28 -12.78
CA ILE A 551 0.06 -11.74 -12.84
C ILE A 551 -0.38 -12.37 -11.53
N GLN A 552 -1.10 -13.50 -11.61
CA GLN A 552 -1.45 -14.32 -10.45
C GLN A 552 -0.94 -15.76 -10.66
N PRO A 553 -0.01 -16.28 -9.84
CA PRO A 553 0.36 -17.69 -9.87
C PRO A 553 -0.81 -18.55 -9.37
N LEU A 554 -1.23 -19.53 -10.17
CA LEU A 554 -2.38 -20.38 -9.91
C LEU A 554 -1.97 -21.77 -9.42
N ASP A 555 -2.74 -22.32 -8.49
CA ASP A 555 -2.65 -23.73 -8.12
C ASP A 555 -3.34 -24.66 -9.15
N ALA A 556 -3.40 -25.96 -8.85
CA ALA A 556 -3.98 -26.96 -9.75
C ALA A 556 -5.50 -26.83 -9.96
N GLU A 557 -6.21 -26.09 -9.10
CA GLU A 557 -7.64 -25.82 -9.23
C GLU A 557 -7.92 -24.45 -9.89
N GLY A 558 -6.86 -23.73 -10.28
CA GLY A 558 -6.96 -22.40 -10.87
C GLY A 558 -7.18 -21.28 -9.86
N LYS A 559 -6.80 -21.48 -8.58
CA LYS A 559 -6.93 -20.49 -7.50
C LYS A 559 -5.61 -19.74 -7.32
N ALA A 560 -5.66 -18.42 -7.13
CA ALA A 560 -4.44 -17.62 -6.99
C ALA A 560 -3.73 -17.88 -5.66
N LEU A 561 -2.48 -18.36 -5.72
CA LEU A 561 -1.58 -18.52 -4.58
C LEU A 561 -1.07 -17.18 -4.05
N GLN A 562 -1.01 -16.18 -4.93
CA GLN A 562 -0.66 -14.80 -4.60
C GLN A 562 -1.37 -13.85 -5.56
N VAL A 563 -1.72 -12.66 -5.08
CA VAL A 563 -2.32 -11.59 -5.90
C VAL A 563 -1.33 -10.44 -6.09
N MET A 564 -1.07 -10.07 -7.34
CA MET A 564 -0.30 -8.87 -7.65
C MET A 564 -1.19 -7.63 -7.51
N ARG A 565 -0.96 -6.86 -6.44
CA ARG A 565 -1.67 -5.61 -6.13
C ARG A 565 -0.90 -4.38 -6.64
N SER A 566 -0.53 -4.45 -7.91
CA SER A 566 0.16 -3.43 -8.70
C SER A 566 0.09 -3.88 -10.17
N TRP A 567 0.84 -3.24 -11.06
CA TRP A 567 1.00 -3.66 -12.45
C TRP A 567 2.37 -3.28 -13.01
N PHE A 568 2.76 -3.98 -14.07
CA PHE A 568 3.88 -3.61 -14.93
C PHE A 568 3.38 -3.29 -16.34
N THR A 569 4.17 -2.52 -17.09
CA THR A 569 3.90 -2.22 -18.49
C THR A 569 5.17 -2.46 -19.28
N ALA A 570 5.09 -3.27 -20.34
CA ALA A 570 6.20 -3.53 -21.23
C ALA A 570 6.01 -2.78 -22.56
N MET A 571 7.09 -2.24 -23.11
CA MET A 571 7.08 -1.50 -24.37
C MET A 571 7.18 -2.44 -25.60
N PRO A 572 6.83 -1.95 -26.81
CA PRO A 572 6.92 -2.74 -28.03
C PRO A 572 8.29 -3.39 -28.25
N GLY A 573 8.33 -4.72 -28.39
CA GLY A 573 9.56 -5.48 -28.60
C GLY A 573 10.44 -5.69 -27.37
N GLU A 574 10.07 -5.12 -26.21
CA GLU A 574 10.84 -5.25 -24.98
C GLU A 574 10.92 -6.71 -24.52
N VAL A 575 12.07 -7.11 -23.96
CA VAL A 575 12.18 -8.31 -23.14
C VAL A 575 12.28 -7.89 -21.67
N LEU A 576 11.16 -7.93 -20.96
CA LEU A 576 11.10 -7.60 -19.55
C LEU A 576 11.36 -8.85 -18.72
N SER A 577 12.38 -8.79 -17.85
CA SER A 577 12.78 -9.92 -17.03
C SER A 577 12.68 -9.65 -15.53
N CYS A 578 12.21 -10.65 -14.77
CA CYS A 578 12.32 -10.71 -13.32
C CYS A 578 13.04 -11.98 -12.85
N ILE A 579 13.68 -11.88 -11.68
CA ILE A 579 14.31 -13.04 -11.03
C ILE A 579 13.23 -13.97 -10.48
N GLY A 580 12.21 -13.39 -9.83
CA GLY A 580 11.10 -14.15 -9.26
C GLY A 580 9.90 -13.27 -8.90
N CYS A 581 9.03 -13.77 -8.01
CA CYS A 581 7.83 -13.05 -7.58
C CYS A 581 8.16 -12.06 -6.44
N HIS A 582 8.25 -10.76 -6.78
CA HIS A 582 8.70 -9.70 -5.87
C HIS A 582 10.11 -9.98 -5.31
N GLU A 583 11.09 -10.13 -6.19
CA GLU A 583 12.50 -10.14 -5.80
C GLU A 583 12.93 -8.79 -5.19
N ASP A 584 13.95 -8.83 -4.34
CA ASP A 584 14.66 -7.61 -3.97
C ASP A 584 15.44 -7.11 -5.19
N ARG A 585 15.30 -5.83 -5.54
CA ARG A 585 16.03 -5.23 -6.68
C ARG A 585 17.56 -5.22 -6.48
N ASN A 586 18.04 -5.33 -5.24
CA ASN A 586 19.46 -5.48 -4.94
C ASN A 586 19.94 -6.96 -5.04
N MET A 587 19.04 -7.89 -5.31
CA MET A 587 19.37 -9.30 -5.54
C MET A 587 20.16 -9.47 -6.84
N ILE A 588 21.22 -10.27 -6.77
CA ILE A 588 22.01 -10.64 -7.94
C ILE A 588 21.31 -11.80 -8.64
N VAL A 589 21.13 -11.69 -9.96
CA VAL A 589 20.59 -12.77 -10.80
C VAL A 589 21.47 -14.01 -10.65
N ILE A 590 20.86 -15.17 -10.41
CA ILE A 590 21.59 -16.44 -10.34
C ILE A 590 21.95 -16.84 -11.78
N PRO A 591 23.23 -16.92 -12.18
CA PRO A 591 23.60 -17.30 -13.54
C PRO A 591 23.32 -18.79 -13.75
N ARG A 592 22.14 -19.12 -14.26
CA ARG A 592 21.74 -20.49 -14.58
C ARG A 592 20.93 -20.54 -15.87
N LYS A 593 21.12 -21.62 -16.64
CA LYS A 593 20.26 -21.93 -17.78
C LYS A 593 18.93 -22.51 -17.27
N THR A 594 17.83 -21.86 -17.58
CA THR A 594 16.48 -22.30 -17.21
C THR A 594 15.89 -23.20 -18.29
N LYS A 595 14.85 -23.97 -17.96
CA LYS A 595 14.14 -24.82 -18.95
C LYS A 595 13.55 -24.01 -20.11
N VAL A 596 13.13 -22.77 -19.87
CA VAL A 596 12.66 -21.88 -20.95
C VAL A 596 13.77 -21.26 -21.80
N SER A 597 15.04 -21.34 -21.40
CA SER A 597 16.15 -20.69 -22.11
C SER A 597 16.33 -21.20 -23.55
N ASP A 598 15.92 -22.44 -23.84
CA ASP A 598 15.99 -23.07 -25.17
C ASP A 598 14.64 -23.03 -25.91
N LYS A 599 13.64 -22.33 -25.38
CA LYS A 599 12.28 -22.30 -25.91
C LYS A 599 11.96 -20.92 -26.52
N ALA A 600 11.12 -20.91 -27.54
CA ALA A 600 10.49 -19.68 -27.99
C ALA A 600 9.45 -19.19 -26.97
N PRO A 601 9.23 -17.87 -26.82
CA PRO A 601 8.15 -17.37 -25.98
C PRO A 601 6.79 -17.92 -26.42
N GLN A 602 6.02 -18.45 -25.47
CA GLN A 602 4.66 -18.92 -25.75
C GLN A 602 3.69 -17.73 -25.94
N SER A 603 2.63 -17.94 -26.71
CA SER A 603 1.49 -17.01 -26.73
C SER A 603 0.61 -17.19 -25.49
N ILE A 604 -0.13 -16.15 -25.12
CA ILE A 604 -1.13 -16.25 -24.05
C ILE A 604 -2.25 -17.21 -24.48
N LEU A 605 -2.55 -18.18 -23.62
CA LEU A 605 -3.64 -19.11 -23.78
C LEU A 605 -4.97 -18.44 -23.42
N GLN A 606 -5.99 -18.63 -24.25
CA GLN A 606 -7.31 -18.07 -23.98
C GLN A 606 -7.95 -18.68 -22.72
N TRP A 607 -8.53 -17.82 -21.88
CA TRP A 607 -9.30 -18.26 -20.73
C TRP A 607 -10.79 -18.32 -21.08
N GLN A 608 -11.23 -19.53 -21.46
CA GLN A 608 -12.65 -19.82 -21.73
C GLN A 608 -13.27 -18.86 -22.77
N GLY A 609 -12.51 -18.51 -23.81
CA GLY A 609 -12.91 -17.59 -24.87
C GLY A 609 -12.02 -16.34 -24.97
N ARG A 610 -12.53 -15.33 -25.69
CA ARG A 610 -11.85 -14.04 -25.94
C ARG A 610 -11.62 -13.26 -24.64
N GLU A 611 -10.57 -12.45 -24.62
CA GLU A 611 -10.33 -11.43 -23.58
C GLU A 611 -11.58 -10.57 -23.33
N ARG A 612 -11.86 -10.31 -22.05
CA ARG A 612 -13.01 -9.50 -21.61
C ARG A 612 -12.86 -9.03 -20.17
N GLY A 613 -13.66 -8.07 -19.76
CA GLY A 613 -13.80 -7.73 -18.34
C GLY A 613 -14.58 -8.78 -17.56
N PHE A 614 -14.20 -8.98 -16.30
CA PHE A 614 -14.82 -9.99 -15.46
C PHE A 614 -16.15 -9.49 -14.88
N SER A 615 -17.27 -10.02 -15.36
CA SER A 615 -18.61 -9.64 -14.91
C SER A 615 -19.26 -10.75 -14.09
N TYR A 616 -19.79 -10.40 -12.91
CA TYR A 616 -20.56 -11.34 -12.09
C TYR A 616 -21.74 -11.95 -12.84
N ARG A 617 -22.49 -11.13 -13.60
CA ARG A 617 -23.67 -11.58 -14.34
C ARG A 617 -23.35 -12.59 -15.45
N HIS A 618 -22.16 -12.49 -16.03
CA HIS A 618 -21.76 -13.33 -17.16
C HIS A 618 -20.95 -14.55 -16.72
N GLU A 619 -20.21 -14.43 -15.61
CA GLU A 619 -19.28 -15.48 -15.17
C GLU A 619 -19.76 -16.24 -13.93
N VAL A 620 -20.42 -15.57 -12.98
CA VAL A 620 -20.80 -16.17 -11.69
C VAL A 620 -22.28 -16.57 -11.66
N GLN A 621 -23.19 -15.70 -12.08
CA GLN A 621 -24.63 -15.98 -12.06
C GLN A 621 -24.98 -17.29 -12.79
N PRO A 622 -24.42 -17.61 -13.98
CA PRO A 622 -24.67 -18.89 -14.65
C PRO A 622 -24.27 -20.13 -13.84
N VAL A 623 -23.22 -20.02 -13.02
CA VAL A 623 -22.81 -21.10 -12.10
C VAL A 623 -23.87 -21.28 -11.01
N LEU A 624 -24.40 -20.18 -10.47
CA LEU A 624 -25.44 -20.22 -9.45
C LEU A 624 -26.76 -20.75 -10.00
N ASP A 625 -27.16 -20.34 -11.21
CA ASP A 625 -28.38 -20.82 -11.85
C ASP A 625 -28.33 -22.35 -12.04
N ARG A 626 -27.15 -22.87 -12.43
CA ARG A 626 -26.93 -24.31 -12.61
C ARG A 626 -26.92 -25.10 -11.31
N TYR A 627 -26.32 -24.59 -10.23
CA TYR A 627 -25.99 -25.41 -9.05
C TYR A 627 -26.66 -24.99 -7.75
N CYS A 628 -27.16 -23.76 -7.64
CA CYS A 628 -27.57 -23.16 -6.37
C CYS A 628 -29.03 -22.69 -6.35
N VAL A 629 -29.51 -22.07 -7.43
CA VAL A 629 -30.79 -21.34 -7.45
C VAL A 629 -31.97 -22.21 -7.07
N GLY A 630 -32.02 -23.49 -7.46
CA GLY A 630 -33.13 -24.38 -7.09
C GLY A 630 -33.34 -24.59 -5.58
N CYS A 631 -32.41 -24.17 -4.73
CA CYS A 631 -32.56 -24.15 -3.26
C CYS A 631 -32.48 -22.74 -2.64
N HIS A 632 -32.19 -21.72 -3.46
CA HIS A 632 -31.85 -20.34 -3.08
C HIS A 632 -32.61 -19.29 -3.92
N ASP A 633 -33.87 -19.57 -4.25
CA ASP A 633 -34.75 -18.75 -5.11
C ASP A 633 -35.83 -17.97 -4.35
N SER A 634 -35.81 -18.00 -3.00
CA SER A 634 -36.81 -17.37 -2.14
C SER A 634 -36.17 -16.66 -0.95
N GLU A 635 -36.64 -15.44 -0.64
CA GLU A 635 -36.07 -14.57 0.41
C GLU A 635 -36.54 -14.94 1.82
N ASN A 636 -37.69 -15.59 1.95
CA ASN A 636 -38.37 -15.78 3.24
C ASN A 636 -37.94 -17.05 4.00
N ASN A 637 -36.85 -17.70 3.56
CA ASN A 637 -36.41 -19.00 4.11
C ASN A 637 -35.13 -18.91 4.96
N GLY A 638 -34.61 -17.70 5.22
CA GLY A 638 -33.39 -17.48 5.99
C GLY A 638 -32.08 -17.83 5.27
N ARG A 639 -32.12 -18.05 3.95
CA ARG A 639 -30.95 -18.33 3.09
C ARG A 639 -30.63 -17.11 2.21
N PRO A 640 -29.39 -17.00 1.70
CA PRO A 640 -29.09 -15.99 0.68
C PRO A 640 -29.95 -16.22 -0.57
N TYR A 641 -30.48 -15.13 -1.13
CA TYR A 641 -31.22 -15.14 -2.38
C TYR A 641 -30.23 -15.06 -3.54
N LEU A 642 -30.12 -16.13 -4.35
CA LEU A 642 -29.07 -16.26 -5.36
C LEU A 642 -29.58 -16.19 -6.80
N LYS A 643 -30.88 -15.94 -6.99
CA LYS A 643 -31.45 -15.74 -8.32
C LYS A 643 -31.12 -14.34 -8.84
N GLY A 644 -30.62 -14.25 -10.07
CA GLY A 644 -30.12 -13.01 -10.68
C GLY A 644 -31.21 -12.07 -11.22
N ASP A 645 -32.48 -12.28 -10.89
CA ASP A 645 -33.65 -11.60 -11.45
C ASP A 645 -34.08 -10.35 -10.67
N LYS A 646 -33.47 -10.07 -9.50
CA LYS A 646 -33.76 -8.89 -8.69
C LYS A 646 -32.56 -7.98 -8.56
N TRP A 647 -32.80 -6.69 -8.71
CA TRP A 647 -31.84 -5.61 -8.47
C TRP A 647 -32.11 -4.95 -7.12
N ILE A 648 -31.05 -4.50 -6.45
CA ILE A 648 -31.23 -3.63 -5.28
C ILE A 648 -31.65 -2.23 -5.72
N THR A 649 -32.43 -1.54 -4.88
CA THR A 649 -32.98 -0.20 -5.20
C THR A 649 -32.75 0.82 -4.09
N ASP A 650 -32.16 0.41 -2.98
CA ASP A 650 -32.02 1.16 -1.73
C ASP A 650 -30.54 1.40 -1.37
N TRP A 651 -29.64 1.39 -2.35
CA TRP A 651 -28.21 1.62 -2.14
C TRP A 651 -27.95 2.87 -1.31
N SER A 652 -27.25 2.66 -0.20
CA SER A 652 -26.71 3.72 0.64
C SER A 652 -25.51 3.17 1.40
N SER A 653 -24.58 4.04 1.76
CA SER A 653 -23.44 3.67 2.58
C SER A 653 -23.08 4.84 3.50
N GLN A 654 -22.52 4.55 4.66
CA GLN A 654 -21.94 5.53 5.58
C GLN A 654 -20.41 5.50 5.56
N ILE A 655 -19.83 4.51 4.88
CA ILE A 655 -18.38 4.38 4.68
C ILE A 655 -17.89 5.54 3.79
N SER A 656 -16.67 6.00 4.08
CA SER A 656 -16.00 7.03 3.27
C SER A 656 -15.60 6.47 1.91
N GLY A 657 -15.69 7.28 0.86
CA GLY A 657 -15.34 6.84 -0.48
C GLY A 657 -16.43 6.12 -1.25
N ARG A 658 -17.66 6.18 -0.76
CA ARG A 658 -18.82 5.58 -1.41
C ARG A 658 -19.26 6.35 -2.66
N ALA A 659 -19.80 5.60 -3.62
CA ALA A 659 -20.61 6.11 -4.70
C ALA A 659 -21.96 6.64 -4.18
N SER A 660 -22.46 7.70 -4.82
CA SER A 660 -23.82 8.19 -4.56
C SER A 660 -24.87 7.24 -5.12
N SER A 661 -26.10 7.30 -4.61
CA SER A 661 -27.23 6.49 -5.11
C SER A 661 -27.66 6.78 -6.55
N SER A 662 -27.14 7.82 -7.19
CA SER A 662 -27.44 8.08 -8.61
C SER A 662 -26.62 7.24 -9.59
N TYR A 663 -25.55 6.57 -9.12
CA TYR A 663 -24.70 5.72 -9.95
C TYR A 663 -24.03 4.54 -9.23
N GLY A 664 -24.16 4.44 -7.91
CA GLY A 664 -23.65 3.36 -7.09
C GLY A 664 -24.72 2.33 -6.76
N GLY A 665 -24.29 1.09 -6.47
CA GLY A 665 -25.16 0.02 -6.02
C GLY A 665 -26.06 -0.56 -7.10
N HIS A 666 -25.71 -0.44 -8.38
CA HIS A 666 -26.42 -1.11 -9.47
C HIS A 666 -26.06 -2.59 -9.52
N PHE A 667 -26.51 -3.33 -8.51
CA PHE A 667 -26.19 -4.74 -8.31
C PHE A 667 -27.44 -5.61 -8.22
N THR A 668 -27.31 -6.89 -8.60
CA THR A 668 -28.35 -7.88 -8.29
C THR A 668 -28.33 -8.25 -6.82
N LYS A 669 -29.49 -8.62 -6.24
CA LYS A 669 -29.59 -9.17 -4.88
C LYS A 669 -28.73 -10.43 -4.70
N SER A 670 -28.67 -11.28 -5.73
CA SER A 670 -27.78 -12.45 -5.81
C SER A 670 -26.34 -12.12 -5.46
N TYR A 671 -25.76 -11.13 -6.13
CA TYR A 671 -24.40 -10.68 -5.89
C TYR A 671 -24.20 -10.16 -4.46
N VAL A 672 -25.08 -9.29 -3.98
CA VAL A 672 -24.95 -8.71 -2.63
C VAL A 672 -25.00 -9.81 -1.57
N ASP A 673 -25.88 -10.80 -1.72
CA ASP A 673 -26.02 -11.89 -0.76
C ASP A 673 -24.85 -12.88 -0.83
N LEU A 674 -24.32 -13.18 -2.01
CA LEU A 674 -23.18 -14.09 -2.17
C LEU A 674 -21.86 -13.46 -1.72
N HIS A 675 -21.64 -12.17 -2.03
CA HIS A 675 -20.42 -11.43 -1.68
C HIS A 675 -20.10 -11.48 -0.18
N ARG A 676 -21.13 -11.58 0.67
CA ARG A 676 -20.97 -11.70 2.14
C ARG A 676 -20.12 -12.90 2.55
N TYR A 677 -20.09 -13.95 1.74
CA TYR A 677 -19.43 -15.20 2.07
C TYR A 677 -18.00 -15.28 1.56
N VAL A 678 -17.46 -14.22 0.92
CA VAL A 678 -16.09 -14.21 0.37
C VAL A 678 -15.13 -13.36 1.21
N ARG A 679 -13.93 -13.90 1.41
CA ARG A 679 -12.75 -13.20 1.93
C ARG A 679 -11.92 -12.73 0.74
N ARG A 680 -11.67 -11.43 0.69
CA ARG A 680 -10.96 -10.73 -0.38
C ARG A 680 -10.27 -9.50 0.24
N PRO A 681 -9.29 -8.87 -0.41
CA PRO A 681 -8.79 -7.58 0.07
C PRO A 681 -9.90 -6.51 0.05
N GLY A 682 -9.85 -5.53 0.95
CA GLY A 682 -10.60 -4.26 0.82
C GLY A 682 -10.43 -3.60 -0.55
N ILE A 683 -11.29 -2.62 -0.89
CA ILE A 683 -10.94 -1.62 -1.91
C ILE A 683 -9.59 -0.97 -1.57
N GLU A 684 -9.29 -0.87 -0.28
CA GLU A 684 -7.96 -0.62 0.27
C GLU A 684 -7.67 -1.68 1.34
N SER A 685 -6.56 -2.39 1.19
CA SER A 685 -6.07 -3.38 2.16
C SER A 685 -4.58 -3.18 2.44
N ASP A 686 -4.08 -3.72 3.54
CA ASP A 686 -2.69 -3.54 3.99
C ASP A 686 -1.66 -3.38 2.86
N MET A 687 -0.93 -2.26 2.85
CA MET A 687 0.01 -1.92 1.78
C MET A 687 1.22 -2.85 1.74
N HIS A 688 1.56 -3.48 2.87
CA HIS A 688 2.61 -4.50 2.90
C HIS A 688 2.21 -5.71 2.04
N MET A 689 3.20 -6.39 1.46
CA MET A 689 2.97 -7.62 0.70
C MET A 689 2.19 -8.63 1.54
N LEU A 690 1.10 -9.17 1.00
CA LEU A 690 0.28 -10.16 1.72
C LEU A 690 1.05 -11.46 1.87
N VAL A 691 0.78 -12.17 2.97
CA VAL A 691 1.26 -13.54 3.13
C VAL A 691 0.71 -14.38 1.96
N PRO A 692 1.52 -15.24 1.32
CA PRO A 692 1.01 -16.10 0.27
C PRO A 692 -0.22 -16.86 0.74
N MET A 693 -1.25 -16.87 -0.10
CA MET A 693 -2.58 -17.42 0.17
C MET A 693 -3.46 -16.70 1.22
N ASP A 694 -3.11 -15.52 1.76
CA ASP A 694 -3.88 -14.84 2.83
C ASP A 694 -5.33 -14.50 2.45
N VAL A 695 -5.59 -14.28 1.16
CA VAL A 695 -6.92 -14.05 0.55
C VAL A 695 -7.28 -15.11 -0.48
N HIS A 696 -6.68 -16.30 -0.37
CA HIS A 696 -6.93 -17.42 -1.29
C HIS A 696 -8.39 -17.87 -1.24
N ALA A 697 -8.93 -18.33 -2.37
CA ALA A 697 -10.31 -18.80 -2.48
C ALA A 697 -10.68 -19.88 -1.45
N ASP A 698 -9.78 -20.78 -1.05
CA ASP A 698 -10.05 -21.77 0.01
C ASP A 698 -10.19 -21.19 1.44
N GLN A 699 -9.83 -19.92 1.66
CA GLN A 699 -10.03 -19.22 2.94
C GLN A 699 -11.42 -18.54 3.03
N THR A 700 -12.17 -18.55 1.95
CA THR A 700 -13.50 -17.97 1.84
C THR A 700 -14.55 -18.98 2.33
N GLU A 701 -15.50 -18.52 3.15
CA GLU A 701 -16.56 -19.39 3.70
C GLU A 701 -17.34 -20.10 2.59
N LEU A 702 -17.64 -19.42 1.48
CA LEU A 702 -18.32 -19.99 0.32
C LEU A 702 -17.61 -21.27 -0.20
N ILE A 703 -16.30 -21.20 -0.46
CA ILE A 703 -15.54 -22.32 -1.00
C ILE A 703 -15.36 -23.42 0.04
N GLN A 704 -15.22 -23.07 1.32
CA GLN A 704 -15.16 -24.05 2.40
C GLN A 704 -16.47 -24.83 2.54
N LEU A 705 -17.63 -24.18 2.42
CA LEU A 705 -18.94 -24.84 2.41
C LEU A 705 -19.05 -25.81 1.23
N LEU A 706 -18.64 -25.40 0.03
CA LEU A 706 -18.66 -26.25 -1.16
C LEU A 706 -17.71 -27.45 -1.02
N ASN A 707 -16.49 -27.24 -0.54
CA ASN A 707 -15.49 -28.29 -0.32
C ASN A 707 -15.94 -29.31 0.75
N LYS A 708 -16.69 -28.87 1.76
CA LYS A 708 -17.34 -29.75 2.76
C LYS A 708 -18.55 -30.51 2.23
N GLY A 709 -18.93 -30.27 0.98
CA GLY A 709 -20.03 -30.96 0.32
C GLY A 709 -21.40 -30.39 0.69
N HIS A 710 -21.56 -29.06 0.79
CA HIS A 710 -22.84 -28.38 0.99
C HIS A 710 -24.00 -29.07 0.25
N HIS A 711 -24.82 -29.84 0.98
CA HIS A 711 -25.89 -30.69 0.45
C HIS A 711 -25.50 -31.60 -0.73
N ASN A 712 -24.23 -31.99 -0.86
CA ASN A 712 -23.63 -32.76 -1.94
C ASN A 712 -23.74 -32.08 -3.33
N VAL A 713 -23.73 -30.75 -3.36
CA VAL A 713 -23.54 -29.97 -4.59
C VAL A 713 -22.12 -30.24 -5.13
N LYS A 714 -22.02 -30.57 -6.43
CA LYS A 714 -20.75 -30.87 -7.11
C LYS A 714 -20.59 -29.99 -8.35
N LEU A 715 -19.72 -29.00 -8.25
CA LEU A 715 -19.35 -28.14 -9.36
C LEU A 715 -18.37 -28.87 -10.28
N ASP A 716 -18.49 -28.60 -11.58
CA ASP A 716 -17.44 -28.94 -12.53
C ASP A 716 -16.22 -27.99 -12.39
N SER A 717 -15.10 -28.37 -13.00
CA SER A 717 -13.84 -27.61 -12.88
C SER A 717 -13.95 -26.20 -13.46
N VAL A 718 -14.70 -26.00 -14.54
CA VAL A 718 -14.90 -24.68 -15.16
C VAL A 718 -15.60 -23.74 -14.19
N SER A 719 -16.68 -24.22 -13.56
CA SER A 719 -17.43 -23.48 -12.54
C SER A 719 -16.57 -23.13 -11.32
N ILE A 720 -15.70 -24.03 -10.87
CA ILE A 720 -14.74 -23.76 -9.78
C ILE A 720 -13.77 -22.64 -10.18
N THR A 721 -13.18 -22.71 -11.37
CA THR A 721 -12.25 -21.68 -11.85
C THR A 721 -12.92 -20.32 -12.01
N LYS A 722 -14.20 -20.26 -12.42
CA LYS A 722 -14.94 -18.99 -12.49
C LYS A 722 -15.17 -18.37 -11.12
N LEU A 723 -15.59 -19.16 -10.13
CA LEU A 723 -15.75 -18.67 -8.74
C LEU A 723 -14.41 -18.25 -8.14
N ALA A 724 -13.34 -19.02 -8.38
CA ALA A 724 -11.99 -18.67 -7.93
C ALA A 724 -11.52 -17.36 -8.56
N CYS A 725 -11.66 -17.20 -9.87
CA CYS A 725 -11.26 -15.98 -10.57
C CYS A 725 -12.06 -14.76 -10.10
N TRP A 726 -13.35 -14.92 -9.79
CA TRP A 726 -14.16 -13.84 -9.21
C TRP A 726 -13.60 -13.37 -7.86
N ILE A 727 -13.27 -14.31 -6.96
CA ILE A 727 -12.65 -14.00 -5.66
C ILE A 727 -11.27 -13.35 -5.86
N ASP A 728 -10.43 -13.95 -6.71
CA ASP A 728 -9.06 -13.50 -6.98
C ASP A 728 -9.01 -12.11 -7.63
N PHE A 729 -10.07 -11.69 -8.34
CA PHE A 729 -10.21 -10.37 -8.95
C PHE A 729 -10.85 -9.33 -8.02
N ASN A 730 -10.96 -9.64 -6.73
CA ASN A 730 -11.56 -8.79 -5.71
C ASN A 730 -13.10 -8.65 -5.83
N ALA A 731 -13.76 -9.72 -6.28
CA ALA A 731 -15.22 -9.86 -6.38
C ALA A 731 -15.95 -8.71 -7.13
N PRO A 732 -15.56 -8.34 -8.37
CA PRO A 732 -16.25 -7.30 -9.13
C PRO A 732 -17.67 -7.74 -9.53
N PHE A 733 -18.56 -6.77 -9.74
CA PHE A 733 -19.87 -7.00 -10.35
C PHE A 733 -19.87 -6.62 -11.84
N HIS A 734 -19.42 -5.41 -12.15
CA HIS A 734 -19.39 -4.89 -13.52
C HIS A 734 -18.13 -5.33 -14.26
N GLY A 735 -18.30 -5.81 -15.49
CA GLY A 735 -17.21 -6.22 -16.38
C GLY A 735 -16.96 -5.26 -17.54
N ARG A 736 -17.71 -4.16 -17.66
CA ARG A 736 -17.47 -3.11 -18.66
C ARG A 736 -18.00 -1.76 -18.19
N ARG A 737 -17.44 -0.67 -18.72
CA ARG A 737 -17.76 0.70 -18.32
C ARG A 737 -19.17 1.13 -18.73
N SER A 738 -19.71 0.59 -19.83
CA SER A 738 -21.08 0.91 -20.27
C SER A 738 -22.19 0.42 -19.33
N ASP A 739 -21.88 -0.49 -18.40
CA ASP A 739 -22.86 -0.94 -17.40
C ASP A 739 -23.01 0.04 -16.23
N ILE A 740 -22.17 1.08 -16.15
CA ILE A 740 -22.17 2.07 -15.08
C ILE A 740 -22.94 3.30 -15.54
N ALA A 741 -23.88 3.80 -14.72
CA ALA A 741 -24.82 4.86 -15.09
C ALA A 741 -24.17 6.19 -15.54
N THR A 742 -22.90 6.43 -15.23
CA THR A 742 -22.15 7.63 -15.62
C THR A 742 -21.47 7.54 -16.98
N TYR A 743 -21.61 6.42 -17.70
CA TYR A 743 -20.85 6.15 -18.92
C TYR A 743 -20.98 7.23 -20.00
N ASP A 744 -22.17 7.79 -20.21
CA ASP A 744 -22.38 8.84 -21.22
C ASP A 744 -21.60 10.12 -20.94
N ARG A 745 -21.25 10.39 -19.67
CA ARG A 745 -20.43 11.54 -19.27
C ARG A 745 -18.99 11.43 -19.78
N THR A 746 -18.55 10.23 -20.13
CA THR A 746 -17.17 9.90 -20.52
C THR A 746 -16.92 10.07 -22.01
N LYS A 747 -17.97 10.35 -22.81
CA LYS A 747 -17.91 10.41 -24.28
C LYS A 747 -16.73 11.22 -24.81
N GLN A 748 -16.54 12.44 -24.28
CA GLN A 748 -15.44 13.32 -24.70
C GLN A 748 -14.06 12.70 -24.46
N SER A 749 -13.82 12.14 -23.27
CA SER A 749 -12.54 11.50 -22.93
C SER A 749 -12.26 10.30 -23.84
N ARG A 750 -13.27 9.49 -24.15
CA ARG A 750 -13.17 8.35 -25.06
C ARG A 750 -12.87 8.77 -26.51
N GLU A 751 -13.54 9.81 -27.00
CA GLU A 751 -13.30 10.36 -28.34
C GLU A 751 -11.89 10.94 -28.46
N LEU A 752 -11.41 11.68 -27.45
CA LEU A 752 -10.04 12.20 -27.41
C LEU A 752 -9.01 11.07 -27.33
N ARG A 753 -9.23 10.05 -26.51
CA ARG A 753 -8.33 8.90 -26.43
C ARG A 753 -8.26 8.14 -27.75
N ALA A 754 -9.37 8.00 -28.47
CA ALA A 754 -9.38 7.43 -29.81
C ALA A 754 -8.64 8.32 -30.83
N LEU A 755 -8.84 9.64 -30.77
CA LEU A 755 -8.21 10.62 -31.67
C LEU A 755 -6.68 10.61 -31.55
N TYR A 756 -6.15 10.56 -30.33
CA TYR A 756 -4.70 10.63 -30.06
C TYR A 756 -4.02 9.28 -29.91
N ARG A 757 -4.76 8.17 -30.02
CA ARG A 757 -4.25 6.81 -29.80
C ARG A 757 -2.96 6.53 -30.57
N ASP A 758 -2.98 6.78 -31.88
CA ASP A 758 -1.86 6.45 -32.77
C ASP A 758 -0.66 7.35 -32.48
N MET A 759 -0.90 8.64 -32.19
CA MET A 759 0.14 9.58 -31.78
C MET A 759 0.80 9.17 -30.46
N PHE A 760 0.10 8.52 -29.54
CA PHE A 760 0.66 8.11 -28.26
C PHE A 760 1.19 6.67 -28.24
N GLY A 761 0.93 5.89 -29.29
CA GLY A 761 1.25 4.46 -29.33
C GLY A 761 0.33 3.61 -28.44
N ALA A 762 -0.85 4.12 -28.06
CA ALA A 762 -1.77 3.40 -27.20
C ALA A 762 -2.44 2.22 -27.94
N PRO A 763 -2.68 1.08 -27.27
CA PRO A 763 -3.27 -0.08 -27.92
C PRO A 763 -4.76 0.15 -28.28
N GLU A 764 -5.18 -0.35 -29.44
CA GLU A 764 -6.60 -0.44 -29.80
C GLU A 764 -7.22 -1.65 -29.11
N GLN A 765 -8.23 -1.43 -28.26
CA GLN A 765 -8.87 -2.47 -27.48
C GLN A 765 -10.39 -2.30 -27.49
N ASP A 766 -11.10 -3.41 -27.64
CA ASP A 766 -12.55 -3.50 -27.51
C ASP A 766 -12.89 -3.79 -26.04
N LEU A 767 -13.01 -2.71 -25.26
CA LEU A 767 -13.21 -2.79 -23.81
C LEU A 767 -14.65 -3.14 -23.42
N GLU A 768 -15.62 -2.95 -24.31
CA GLU A 768 -17.06 -3.08 -24.00
C GLU A 768 -17.64 -4.46 -24.33
N TRP A 769 -16.89 -5.30 -25.05
CA TRP A 769 -17.36 -6.63 -25.41
C TRP A 769 -17.44 -7.56 -24.19
N LEU A 770 -18.59 -8.22 -24.06
CA LEU A 770 -18.87 -9.33 -23.14
C LEU A 770 -19.62 -10.42 -23.93
N PRO A 771 -19.49 -11.71 -23.55
CA PRO A 771 -20.28 -12.78 -24.15
C PRO A 771 -21.76 -12.58 -23.83
N GLU A 772 -22.63 -13.22 -24.60
CA GLU A 772 -24.05 -13.30 -24.23
C GLU A 772 -24.22 -14.06 -22.92
N ILE A 773 -25.18 -13.63 -22.10
CA ILE A 773 -25.55 -14.37 -20.89
C ILE A 773 -26.30 -15.62 -21.36
N PRO A 774 -25.87 -16.84 -20.97
CA PRO A 774 -26.59 -18.04 -21.34
C PRO A 774 -28.00 -18.04 -20.75
N ASP A 775 -29.01 -18.23 -21.60
CA ASP A 775 -30.40 -18.43 -21.20
C ASP A 775 -30.70 -19.92 -20.91
N ASP A 776 -31.82 -20.20 -20.24
CA ASP A 776 -32.37 -21.56 -20.01
C ASP A 776 -31.37 -22.58 -19.40
N ILE A 777 -30.57 -22.14 -18.43
CA ILE A 777 -29.61 -23.02 -17.74
C ILE A 777 -30.38 -24.05 -16.89
N GLU A 778 -30.24 -25.33 -17.23
CA GLU A 778 -30.82 -26.43 -16.46
C GLU A 778 -30.20 -26.52 -15.05
N PHE A 779 -31.06 -26.46 -14.03
CA PHE A 779 -30.67 -26.66 -12.64
C PHE A 779 -30.30 -28.13 -12.38
N ARG A 780 -29.07 -28.36 -11.92
CA ARG A 780 -28.58 -29.65 -11.48
C ARG A 780 -28.83 -29.85 -10.00
N ALA A 781 -29.96 -30.48 -9.68
CA ALA A 781 -30.31 -30.81 -8.30
C ALA A 781 -29.23 -31.69 -7.63
N PRO A 782 -28.81 -31.38 -6.39
CA PRO A 782 -27.85 -32.21 -5.69
C PRO A 782 -28.45 -33.57 -5.35
N VAL A 783 -27.62 -34.61 -5.42
CA VAL A 783 -28.03 -35.97 -5.06
C VAL A 783 -28.02 -36.09 -3.54
N LYS A 784 -29.18 -36.37 -2.94
CA LYS A 784 -29.27 -36.68 -1.51
C LYS A 784 -28.51 -37.98 -1.23
N VAL A 785 -27.52 -37.90 -0.35
CA VAL A 785 -26.78 -39.07 0.14
C VAL A 785 -27.25 -39.35 1.56
N MET A 786 -27.70 -40.57 1.82
CA MET A 786 -27.89 -41.03 3.18
C MET A 786 -26.52 -41.31 3.79
N VAL A 787 -26.18 -40.57 4.85
CA VAL A 787 -24.96 -40.80 5.62
C VAL A 787 -25.35 -41.53 6.89
N GLU A 788 -24.67 -42.63 7.20
CA GLU A 788 -24.90 -43.37 8.43
C GLU A 788 -24.61 -42.49 9.65
N LYS A 789 -25.49 -42.55 10.66
CA LYS A 789 -25.29 -41.78 11.90
C LYS A 789 -24.08 -42.28 12.69
N GLY A 790 -23.77 -43.58 12.61
CA GLY A 790 -22.74 -44.22 13.41
C GLY A 790 -23.16 -44.45 14.86
N ASP A 791 -22.17 -44.44 15.75
CA ASP A 791 -22.34 -44.65 17.18
C ASP A 791 -23.08 -43.47 17.81
N THR A 792 -24.28 -43.74 18.35
CA THR A 792 -25.12 -42.72 19.01
C THR A 792 -25.18 -42.88 20.53
N LEU A 793 -24.74 -44.02 21.05
CA LEU A 793 -24.75 -44.35 22.47
C LEU A 793 -23.43 -45.03 22.86
N LEU A 794 -22.84 -44.58 23.97
CA LEU A 794 -21.63 -45.16 24.55
C LEU A 794 -21.76 -45.18 26.07
N LYS A 795 -21.51 -46.32 26.70
CA LYS A 795 -21.61 -46.47 28.16
C LYS A 795 -20.64 -45.51 28.87
N GLY A 796 -21.17 -44.68 29.78
CA GLY A 796 -20.37 -43.70 30.53
C GLY A 796 -20.17 -42.36 29.81
N TRP A 797 -20.89 -42.12 28.71
CA TRP A 797 -20.86 -40.89 27.93
C TRP A 797 -22.30 -40.38 27.64
N PRO A 798 -22.61 -39.07 27.81
CA PRO A 798 -21.75 -38.01 28.35
C PRO A 798 -21.42 -38.20 29.83
N ILE A 799 -20.41 -37.48 30.32
CA ILE A 799 -19.95 -37.57 31.71
C ILE A 799 -20.72 -36.54 32.55
N PRO A 800 -21.41 -36.96 33.63
CA PRO A 800 -22.15 -36.03 34.49
C PRO A 800 -21.26 -34.96 35.15
N GLY A 801 -21.78 -33.73 35.30
CA GLY A 801 -21.04 -32.55 35.77
C GLY A 801 -20.22 -32.72 37.07
N LYS A 802 -20.73 -33.44 38.07
CA LYS A 802 -19.95 -33.71 39.31
C LYS A 802 -18.81 -34.71 39.10
N GLN A 803 -18.97 -35.65 38.17
CA GLN A 803 -17.95 -36.66 37.90
C GLN A 803 -16.82 -36.07 37.05
N VAL A 804 -17.15 -35.25 36.04
CA VAL A 804 -16.14 -34.68 35.13
C VAL A 804 -15.16 -33.75 35.84
N LEU A 805 -15.63 -32.95 36.80
CA LEU A 805 -14.79 -32.05 37.62
C LEU A 805 -13.80 -32.82 38.51
N ASN A 806 -14.17 -34.03 38.94
CA ASN A 806 -13.32 -34.86 39.80
C ASN A 806 -12.46 -35.84 39.02
N MET A 807 -12.59 -35.95 37.68
CA MET A 807 -11.80 -36.92 36.90
C MET A 807 -10.31 -36.64 36.98
N GLN A 808 -9.89 -35.38 36.91
CA GLN A 808 -8.49 -35.00 37.00
C GLN A 808 -7.91 -35.37 38.38
N SER A 809 -8.57 -34.97 39.46
CA SER A 809 -8.12 -35.30 40.83
C SER A 809 -8.21 -36.79 41.19
N ASN A 810 -9.17 -37.53 40.62
CA ASN A 810 -9.30 -38.97 40.86
C ASN A 810 -8.31 -39.81 40.04
N GLN A 811 -7.89 -39.35 38.85
CA GLN A 811 -6.94 -40.07 38.01
C GLN A 811 -5.49 -39.59 38.19
N MET A 812 -5.27 -38.39 38.77
CA MET A 812 -3.97 -37.71 38.78
C MET A 812 -3.78 -36.88 40.05
N ASN A 813 -2.59 -36.96 40.65
CA ASN A 813 -2.25 -36.16 41.84
C ASN A 813 -1.77 -34.73 41.49
N ASP A 814 -1.25 -34.52 40.28
CA ASP A 814 -0.86 -33.22 39.74
C ASP A 814 -1.32 -33.13 38.26
N TYR A 815 -2.05 -32.08 37.93
CA TYR A 815 -2.69 -31.89 36.62
C TYR A 815 -2.47 -30.48 36.04
N GLN A 816 -1.64 -29.64 36.68
CA GLN A 816 -1.24 -28.33 36.16
C GLN A 816 0.28 -28.22 36.13
N MET A 817 0.85 -27.77 35.02
CA MET A 817 2.29 -27.63 34.86
C MET A 817 2.60 -26.28 34.24
N THR A 818 3.64 -25.60 34.74
CA THR A 818 4.18 -24.38 34.13
C THR A 818 5.64 -24.63 33.80
N LEU A 819 6.00 -24.43 32.53
CA LEU A 819 7.34 -24.59 32.01
C LEU A 819 7.87 -23.23 31.55
N GLU A 820 9.05 -22.83 31.99
CA GLU A 820 9.74 -21.67 31.42
C GLU A 820 10.38 -22.07 30.09
N ILE A 821 9.85 -21.57 28.97
CA ILE A 821 10.30 -21.92 27.62
C ILE A 821 11.30 -20.89 27.07
N SER A 822 11.45 -19.75 27.71
CA SER A 822 12.49 -18.75 27.47
C SER A 822 12.50 -17.79 28.66
N LYS A 823 13.53 -16.94 28.77
CA LYS A 823 13.70 -16.03 29.92
C LYS A 823 12.43 -15.20 30.15
N GLY A 824 11.70 -15.49 31.23
CA GLY A 824 10.46 -14.80 31.60
C GLY A 824 9.23 -15.13 30.72
N ILE A 825 9.30 -16.17 29.88
CA ILE A 825 8.21 -16.64 29.01
C ILE A 825 7.83 -18.06 29.43
N ASN A 826 6.60 -18.19 29.92
CA ASN A 826 6.08 -19.46 30.45
C ASN A 826 5.04 -20.09 29.51
N LEU A 827 5.03 -21.41 29.47
CA LEU A 827 4.01 -22.25 28.86
C LEU A 827 3.27 -22.99 29.97
N LYS A 828 1.94 -22.86 30.01
CA LYS A 828 1.08 -23.58 30.95
C LYS A 828 0.44 -24.78 30.28
N LEU A 829 0.52 -25.94 30.93
CA LEU A 829 -0.06 -27.19 30.47
C LEU A 829 -1.05 -27.72 31.51
N ILE A 830 -2.07 -28.42 31.03
CA ILE A 830 -3.08 -29.08 31.84
C ILE A 830 -3.15 -30.56 31.44
N LYS A 831 -3.22 -31.46 32.42
CA LYS A 831 -3.32 -32.89 32.18
C LYS A 831 -4.78 -33.29 31.97
N VAL A 832 -5.08 -33.85 30.80
CA VAL A 832 -6.41 -34.30 30.36
C VAL A 832 -6.56 -35.80 30.62
N PRO A 833 -7.66 -36.27 31.25
CA PRO A 833 -7.85 -37.68 31.62
C PRO A 833 -8.02 -38.62 30.42
N ALA A 834 -7.68 -39.89 30.63
CA ALA A 834 -8.04 -40.96 29.69
C ALA A 834 -9.54 -41.25 29.75
N GLY A 835 -10.11 -41.77 28.66
CA GLY A 835 -11.54 -42.04 28.59
C GLY A 835 -12.03 -42.50 27.22
N LYS A 836 -13.35 -42.61 27.08
CA LYS A 836 -14.01 -42.94 25.81
C LYS A 836 -15.12 -41.93 25.55
N PHE A 837 -15.28 -41.54 24.29
CA PHE A 837 -16.33 -40.61 23.87
C PHE A 837 -16.82 -40.92 22.46
N ILE A 838 -17.94 -40.29 22.10
CA ILE A 838 -18.43 -40.31 20.72
C ILE A 838 -17.85 -39.08 20.01
N MET A 839 -16.98 -39.33 19.04
CA MET A 839 -16.37 -38.32 18.18
C MET A 839 -17.26 -38.03 16.96
N GLY A 840 -17.30 -36.76 16.54
CA GLY A 840 -18.10 -36.31 15.40
C GLY A 840 -19.50 -35.84 15.77
N SER A 841 -20.31 -35.51 14.76
CA SER A 841 -21.71 -35.11 14.93
C SER A 841 -22.55 -35.48 13.71
N THR A 842 -23.86 -35.27 13.79
CA THR A 842 -24.76 -35.40 12.63
C THR A 842 -25.03 -34.06 11.92
N ARG A 843 -24.27 -33.00 12.22
CA ARG A 843 -24.50 -31.65 11.67
C ARG A 843 -23.90 -31.47 10.27
N GLN A 844 -22.76 -32.10 9.99
CA GLN A 844 -22.05 -32.02 8.71
C GLN A 844 -21.61 -33.40 8.24
N THR A 845 -21.55 -33.57 6.92
CA THR A 845 -21.25 -34.90 6.33
C THR A 845 -19.82 -35.38 6.60
N ASP A 846 -18.87 -34.46 6.76
CA ASP A 846 -17.47 -34.79 7.05
C ASP A 846 -17.18 -35.04 8.53
N GLU A 847 -18.22 -34.96 9.37
CA GLU A 847 -18.22 -35.29 10.80
C GLU A 847 -18.94 -36.63 11.08
N MET A 848 -19.40 -37.32 10.03
CA MET A 848 -20.19 -38.55 10.08
C MET A 848 -19.50 -39.72 9.36
N PRO A 849 -19.71 -40.98 9.80
CA PRO A 849 -20.51 -41.40 10.95
C PRO A 849 -19.84 -41.04 12.29
N GLN A 850 -20.66 -40.75 13.30
CA GLN A 850 -20.17 -40.62 14.67
C GLN A 850 -19.47 -41.93 15.10
N THR A 851 -18.34 -41.83 15.79
CA THR A 851 -17.50 -43.00 16.08
C THR A 851 -17.10 -42.99 17.55
N ALA A 852 -17.23 -44.13 18.23
CA ALA A 852 -16.71 -44.32 19.57
C ALA A 852 -15.17 -44.37 19.53
N VAL A 853 -14.52 -43.40 20.18
CA VAL A 853 -13.07 -43.26 20.24
C VAL A 853 -12.59 -43.44 21.67
N THR A 854 -11.44 -44.10 21.84
CA THR A 854 -10.78 -44.30 23.14
C THR A 854 -9.50 -43.47 23.20
N ILE A 855 -9.37 -42.63 24.22
CA ILE A 855 -8.13 -41.97 24.63
C ILE A 855 -7.49 -42.87 25.68
N GLU A 856 -6.46 -43.62 25.30
CA GLU A 856 -5.89 -44.72 26.11
C GLU A 856 -5.14 -44.22 27.35
N LYS A 857 -4.44 -43.09 27.24
CA LYS A 857 -3.60 -42.53 28.29
C LYS A 857 -3.93 -41.06 28.51
N PRO A 858 -3.83 -40.56 29.75
CA PRO A 858 -3.77 -39.13 29.99
C PRO A 858 -2.67 -38.47 29.18
N PHE A 859 -2.88 -37.22 28.79
CA PHE A 859 -1.88 -36.43 28.09
C PHE A 859 -1.93 -34.98 28.59
N TRP A 860 -0.83 -34.26 28.45
CA TRP A 860 -0.78 -32.84 28.77
C TRP A 860 -1.10 -32.03 27.52
N ILE A 861 -1.87 -30.96 27.67
CA ILE A 861 -2.20 -30.03 26.59
C ILE A 861 -1.95 -28.59 27.04
N GLY A 862 -1.56 -27.72 26.10
CA GLY A 862 -1.54 -26.28 26.31
C GLY A 862 -2.85 -25.79 26.91
N GLN A 863 -2.75 -25.10 28.06
CA GLN A 863 -3.90 -24.47 28.69
C GLN A 863 -4.58 -23.46 27.73
N PHE A 864 -3.75 -22.82 26.92
CA PHE A 864 -4.08 -21.82 25.91
C PHE A 864 -3.47 -22.21 24.56
N GLU A 865 -3.90 -21.55 23.49
CA GLU A 865 -3.16 -21.45 22.23
C GLU A 865 -1.77 -20.83 22.47
N ILE A 866 -0.82 -21.15 21.59
CA ILE A 866 0.51 -20.53 21.62
C ILE A 866 0.38 -19.06 21.26
N THR A 867 0.86 -18.17 22.13
CA THR A 867 0.77 -16.72 21.92
C THR A 867 1.86 -16.20 20.97
N ASN A 868 1.69 -15.00 20.42
CA ASN A 868 2.72 -14.31 19.65
C ASN A 868 4.04 -14.22 20.42
N ARG A 869 3.99 -13.91 21.73
CA ARG A 869 5.19 -13.86 22.60
C ARG A 869 5.90 -15.21 22.68
N GLN A 870 5.14 -16.29 22.88
CA GLN A 870 5.69 -17.63 22.98
C GLN A 870 6.28 -18.08 21.64
N PHE A 871 5.59 -17.82 20.52
CA PHE A 871 6.09 -18.15 19.20
C PHE A 871 7.35 -17.36 18.84
N ARG A 872 7.44 -16.08 19.22
CA ARG A 872 8.64 -15.26 19.02
C ARG A 872 9.86 -15.71 19.82
N ALA A 873 9.67 -16.53 20.86
CA ALA A 873 10.80 -17.20 21.51
C ALA A 873 11.48 -18.26 20.62
N PHE A 874 10.75 -18.77 19.61
CA PHE A 874 11.24 -19.67 18.57
C PHE A 874 11.63 -18.90 17.30
N ASP A 875 10.75 -18.05 16.78
CA ASP A 875 10.99 -17.21 15.60
C ASP A 875 10.79 -15.72 15.93
N PRO A 876 11.86 -14.98 16.26
CA PRO A 876 11.78 -13.56 16.60
C PRO A 876 11.20 -12.66 15.50
N THR A 877 11.11 -13.15 14.26
CA THR A 877 10.59 -12.38 13.10
C THR A 877 9.10 -12.58 12.86
N HIS A 878 8.42 -13.41 13.66
CA HIS A 878 7.01 -13.71 13.50
C HIS A 878 6.11 -12.46 13.67
N ASP A 879 5.23 -12.30 12.68
CA ASP A 879 4.22 -11.25 12.63
C ASP A 879 2.87 -11.85 12.21
N SER A 880 1.91 -11.85 13.13
CA SER A 880 0.51 -12.23 12.91
C SER A 880 -0.27 -11.20 12.09
N ARG A 881 0.32 -10.03 11.82
CA ARG A 881 -0.17 -8.93 10.99
C ARG A 881 -1.47 -8.28 11.48
N ASP A 882 -2.00 -7.39 10.66
CA ASP A 882 -3.24 -6.66 10.89
C ASP A 882 -4.35 -7.17 9.96
N GLU A 883 -5.60 -7.11 10.42
CA GLU A 883 -6.79 -7.33 9.61
C GLU A 883 -7.32 -6.00 9.07
N HIS A 884 -7.56 -5.93 7.76
CA HIS A 884 -7.96 -4.68 7.09
C HIS A 884 -9.36 -4.20 7.49
N ARG A 885 -9.65 -2.93 7.19
CA ARG A 885 -10.95 -2.28 7.44
C ARG A 885 -11.80 -2.31 6.17
N HIS A 886 -13.10 -2.07 6.31
CA HIS A 886 -13.98 -1.84 5.16
C HIS A 886 -13.79 -0.43 4.59
N GLY A 887 -13.77 -0.31 3.26
CA GLY A 887 -13.59 0.96 2.55
C GLY A 887 -12.20 1.56 2.71
N TYR A 888 -12.12 2.88 2.69
CA TYR A 888 -10.85 3.60 2.69
C TYR A 888 -10.04 3.38 3.98
N GLN A 889 -8.72 3.25 3.85
CA GLN A 889 -7.77 3.04 4.94
C GLN A 889 -6.72 4.16 4.99
N PHE A 890 -7.18 5.41 5.10
CA PHE A 890 -6.33 6.60 5.11
C PHE A 890 -5.32 6.61 6.26
N GLY A 891 -4.03 6.58 5.90
CA GLY A 891 -2.92 6.86 6.81
C GLY A 891 -2.91 6.01 8.08
N ARG A 892 -3.40 4.76 8.01
CA ARG A 892 -3.54 3.85 9.16
C ARG A 892 -3.35 2.40 8.73
N ARG A 893 -2.99 1.55 9.70
CA ARG A 893 -3.05 0.10 9.57
C ARG A 893 -4.45 -0.44 9.92
N GLY A 894 -4.63 -1.73 9.70
CA GLY A 894 -5.81 -2.48 10.10
C GLY A 894 -5.96 -2.62 11.62
N TYR A 895 -6.63 -3.68 12.06
CA TYR A 895 -6.74 -4.09 13.46
C TYR A 895 -5.70 -5.17 13.76
N SER A 896 -4.86 -4.96 14.77
CA SER A 896 -3.69 -5.82 14.98
C SER A 896 -4.00 -7.13 15.68
N MET A 897 -3.57 -8.24 15.07
CA MET A 897 -3.60 -9.58 15.67
C MET A 897 -2.22 -9.99 16.24
N ASN A 898 -1.31 -9.02 16.38
CA ASN A 898 0.10 -9.25 16.64
C ASN A 898 0.58 -8.87 18.06
N GLY A 899 -0.37 -8.60 18.98
CA GLY A 899 -0.11 -8.35 20.39
C GLY A 899 0.47 -9.57 21.12
N GLU A 900 1.30 -9.35 22.13
CA GLU A 900 2.10 -10.39 22.80
C GLU A 900 1.28 -11.58 23.35
N GLU A 901 0.10 -11.32 23.93
CA GLU A 901 -0.77 -12.35 24.51
C GLU A 901 -1.89 -12.83 23.58
N GLN A 902 -2.02 -12.23 22.39
CA GLN A 902 -2.92 -12.78 21.36
C GLN A 902 -2.32 -14.10 20.83
N PRO A 903 -3.17 -15.03 20.37
CA PRO A 903 -2.69 -16.26 19.73
C PRO A 903 -1.86 -15.95 18.46
N ALA A 904 -0.80 -16.72 18.26
CA ALA A 904 -0.02 -16.66 17.03
C ALA A 904 -0.85 -17.23 15.85
N VAL A 905 -1.07 -16.42 14.82
CA VAL A 905 -1.80 -16.79 13.59
C VAL A 905 -0.95 -16.57 12.35
N ARG A 906 -1.41 -16.98 11.17
CA ARG A 906 -0.58 -17.02 9.95
C ARG A 906 0.68 -17.88 10.13
N VAL A 907 0.55 -18.90 10.98
CA VAL A 907 1.53 -19.97 11.17
C VAL A 907 1.06 -21.19 10.38
N SER A 908 1.94 -21.75 9.55
CA SER A 908 1.63 -23.00 8.84
C SER A 908 1.71 -24.21 9.77
N TRP A 909 1.05 -25.31 9.42
CA TRP A 909 1.17 -26.56 10.16
C TRP A 909 2.63 -27.00 10.33
N LYS A 910 3.45 -26.85 9.27
CA LYS A 910 4.90 -27.16 9.32
C LYS A 910 5.63 -26.33 10.38
N GLN A 911 5.42 -25.02 10.40
CA GLN A 911 6.02 -24.15 11.42
C GLN A 911 5.53 -24.46 12.84
N ALA A 912 4.26 -24.84 12.99
CA ALA A 912 3.72 -25.26 14.28
C ALA A 912 4.39 -26.57 14.77
N MET A 913 4.66 -27.53 13.87
CA MET A 913 5.43 -28.73 14.18
C MET A 913 6.90 -28.42 14.49
N GLU A 914 7.54 -27.52 13.74
CA GLU A 914 8.91 -27.05 14.03
C GLU A 914 9.01 -26.39 15.41
N PHE A 915 7.99 -25.62 15.81
CA PHE A 915 7.88 -25.09 17.17
C PHE A 915 7.80 -26.22 18.22
N CYS A 916 6.99 -27.26 17.96
CA CYS A 916 6.90 -28.42 18.86
C CYS A 916 8.23 -29.16 18.99
N GLU A 917 8.96 -29.34 17.88
CA GLU A 917 10.30 -29.94 17.88
C GLU A 917 11.31 -29.09 18.65
N TRP A 918 11.29 -27.78 18.44
CA TRP A 918 12.13 -26.84 19.18
C TRP A 918 11.85 -26.89 20.68
N LEU A 919 10.57 -26.87 21.06
CA LEU A 919 10.14 -26.95 22.45
C LEU A 919 10.55 -28.28 23.09
N SER A 920 10.46 -29.37 22.33
CA SER A 920 10.90 -30.69 22.79
C SER A 920 12.39 -30.72 23.08
N LYS A 921 13.21 -30.21 22.15
CA LYS A 921 14.66 -30.12 22.32
C LYS A 921 15.04 -29.24 23.52
N LYS A 922 14.29 -28.16 23.75
CA LYS A 922 14.56 -27.17 24.80
C LYS A 922 14.24 -27.68 26.20
N THR A 923 13.17 -28.47 26.33
CA THR A 923 12.65 -28.96 27.62
C THR A 923 13.11 -30.38 27.96
N GLY A 924 13.52 -31.15 26.95
CA GLY A 924 13.77 -32.59 27.09
C GLY A 924 12.50 -33.44 27.16
N MET A 925 11.32 -32.83 27.05
CA MET A 925 10.02 -33.50 27.03
C MET A 925 9.54 -33.66 25.58
N HIS A 926 8.63 -34.60 25.30
CA HIS A 926 8.14 -34.83 23.94
C HIS A 926 6.87 -34.00 23.66
N PHE A 927 6.99 -32.97 22.84
CA PHE A 927 5.90 -32.11 22.38
C PHE A 927 5.51 -32.39 20.92
N SER A 928 4.21 -32.27 20.64
CA SER A 928 3.61 -32.36 19.31
C SER A 928 2.36 -31.49 19.23
N LEU A 929 1.77 -31.32 18.05
CA LEU A 929 0.36 -30.91 17.94
C LEU A 929 -0.56 -32.04 18.44
N PRO A 930 -1.73 -31.72 19.02
CA PRO A 930 -2.75 -32.74 19.33
C PRO A 930 -3.18 -33.47 18.06
N ASP A 931 -3.50 -34.75 18.15
CA ASP A 931 -4.36 -35.34 17.11
C ASP A 931 -5.81 -34.87 17.28
N GLU A 932 -6.60 -35.08 16.22
CA GLU A 932 -7.97 -34.64 16.14
C GLU A 932 -8.85 -35.21 17.28
N ALA A 933 -8.59 -36.45 17.70
CA ALA A 933 -9.34 -37.08 18.79
C ALA A 933 -8.95 -36.51 20.15
N GLN A 934 -7.66 -36.30 20.41
CA GLN A 934 -7.15 -35.63 21.61
C GLN A 934 -7.75 -34.23 21.74
N TRP A 935 -7.77 -33.47 20.63
CA TRP A 935 -8.32 -32.13 20.61
C TRP A 935 -9.83 -32.14 20.90
N GLU A 936 -10.62 -32.98 20.21
CA GLU A 936 -12.08 -33.01 20.40
C GLU A 936 -12.47 -33.51 21.80
N TRP A 937 -11.73 -34.49 22.34
CA TRP A 937 -11.90 -34.94 23.71
C TRP A 937 -11.66 -33.82 24.72
N ALA A 938 -10.52 -33.11 24.59
CA ALA A 938 -10.18 -31.98 25.45
C ALA A 938 -11.21 -30.85 25.32
N CYS A 939 -11.71 -30.57 24.12
CA CYS A 939 -12.72 -29.55 23.84
C CYS A 939 -14.04 -29.86 24.55
N ARG A 940 -14.54 -31.11 24.37
CA ARG A 940 -15.82 -31.56 24.90
C ARG A 940 -15.85 -31.64 26.41
N ALA A 941 -14.72 -32.01 27.04
CA ALA A 941 -14.59 -32.13 28.49
C ALA A 941 -15.82 -32.79 29.15
N GLY A 942 -16.18 -33.99 28.67
CA GLY A 942 -17.33 -34.76 29.17
C GLY A 942 -18.68 -34.49 28.48
N SER A 943 -18.82 -33.44 27.68
CA SER A 943 -20.08 -33.06 27.05
C SER A 943 -20.34 -33.71 25.69
N ASN A 944 -21.59 -34.12 25.45
CA ASN A 944 -22.09 -34.57 24.14
C ASN A 944 -22.88 -33.49 23.37
N THR A 945 -22.96 -32.26 23.87
CA THR A 945 -23.63 -31.14 23.19
C THR A 945 -22.72 -30.49 22.13
N ASP A 946 -23.22 -29.44 21.47
CA ASP A 946 -22.48 -28.71 20.43
C ASP A 946 -21.24 -27.97 20.98
N PHE A 947 -21.37 -27.44 22.20
CA PHE A 947 -20.31 -26.83 23.00
C PHE A 947 -20.21 -27.53 24.37
N TRP A 948 -19.10 -27.41 25.09
CA TRP A 948 -19.03 -27.95 26.45
C TRP A 948 -20.04 -27.29 27.40
N PHE A 949 -20.46 -26.06 27.10
CA PHE A 949 -21.40 -25.25 27.88
C PHE A 949 -22.86 -25.27 27.37
N GLY A 950 -23.18 -26.01 26.30
CA GLY A 950 -24.56 -26.12 25.80
C GLY A 950 -24.70 -26.49 24.32
N ASN A 951 -25.93 -26.42 23.81
CA ASN A 951 -26.23 -26.59 22.38
C ASN A 951 -26.15 -25.27 21.62
N LEU A 952 -26.22 -25.31 20.29
CA LEU A 952 -26.37 -24.14 19.44
C LEU A 952 -27.53 -23.25 19.89
N GLY A 953 -27.27 -21.94 19.93
CA GLY A 953 -28.21 -20.95 20.45
C GLY A 953 -28.10 -20.68 21.95
N VAL A 954 -27.17 -21.33 22.67
CA VAL A 954 -26.79 -20.90 24.03
C VAL A 954 -26.00 -19.58 23.98
N ASP A 955 -26.11 -18.77 25.03
CA ASP A 955 -25.27 -17.58 25.20
C ASP A 955 -23.80 -17.99 25.41
N PHE A 956 -22.99 -17.77 24.38
CA PHE A 956 -21.57 -18.10 24.37
C PHE A 956 -20.68 -16.98 24.94
N SER A 957 -21.23 -15.80 25.21
CA SER A 957 -20.47 -14.58 25.56
C SER A 957 -19.46 -14.78 26.71
N PRO A 958 -19.77 -15.54 27.78
CA PRO A 958 -18.81 -15.80 28.86
C PRO A 958 -17.71 -16.82 28.51
N TYR A 959 -17.85 -17.56 27.40
CA TYR A 959 -17.14 -18.81 27.16
C TYR A 959 -16.21 -18.81 25.95
N ALA A 960 -16.46 -17.97 24.94
CA ALA A 960 -15.63 -17.94 23.73
C ALA A 960 -15.79 -16.65 22.92
N ASN A 961 -14.69 -16.25 22.25
CA ASN A 961 -14.67 -15.22 21.21
C ASN A 961 -15.12 -15.81 19.85
N MET A 962 -16.31 -15.48 19.38
CA MET A 962 -16.89 -15.98 18.13
C MET A 962 -17.33 -14.83 17.23
N GLY A 963 -17.67 -15.12 15.96
CA GLY A 963 -18.21 -14.13 15.05
C GLY A 963 -19.60 -13.63 15.48
N ASP A 964 -19.62 -12.53 16.22
CA ASP A 964 -20.79 -11.97 16.90
C ASP A 964 -21.10 -10.52 16.47
N ILE A 965 -21.95 -9.81 17.23
CA ILE A 965 -22.38 -8.45 16.90
C ILE A 965 -21.23 -7.44 16.81
N ARG A 966 -20.06 -7.69 17.44
CA ARG A 966 -18.88 -6.82 17.41
C ARG A 966 -18.25 -6.76 16.04
N LEU A 967 -18.39 -7.80 15.21
CA LEU A 967 -17.88 -7.78 13.84
C LEU A 967 -18.51 -6.67 12.97
N LYS A 968 -19.59 -6.01 13.41
CA LYS A 968 -20.08 -4.79 12.73
C LYS A 968 -19.11 -3.61 12.80
N GLU A 969 -18.13 -3.64 13.70
CA GLU A 969 -17.13 -2.58 13.87
C GLU A 969 -16.09 -2.52 12.74
N PHE A 970 -16.07 -3.51 11.84
CA PHE A 970 -15.37 -3.40 10.57
C PHE A 970 -15.96 -2.28 9.70
N ALA A 971 -17.27 -2.00 9.84
CA ALA A 971 -17.91 -0.84 9.23
C ALA A 971 -17.46 0.44 9.94
N ALA A 972 -16.47 1.11 9.36
CA ALA A 972 -15.90 2.33 9.89
C ALA A 972 -15.80 3.42 8.81
N CYS A 973 -15.87 4.68 9.24
CA CYS A 973 -15.61 5.84 8.41
C CYS A 973 -14.22 6.38 8.74
N THR A 974 -13.29 6.35 7.79
CA THR A 974 -11.91 6.82 7.97
C THR A 974 -11.71 8.28 7.53
N ALA A 975 -12.70 8.88 6.87
CA ALA A 975 -12.76 10.33 6.64
C ALA A 975 -13.18 11.14 7.88
N TYR A 976 -12.88 10.67 9.09
CA TYR A 976 -13.31 11.31 10.34
C TYR A 976 -12.22 12.21 10.92
N LYS A 977 -12.61 13.39 11.45
CA LYS A 977 -11.72 14.48 11.89
C LYS A 977 -10.57 14.74 10.90
N PHE A 978 -10.91 15.04 9.64
CA PHE A 978 -9.93 15.33 8.59
C PHE A 978 -8.90 14.20 8.37
N TYR A 979 -9.35 12.95 8.35
CA TYR A 979 -8.51 11.75 8.16
C TYR A 979 -7.53 11.45 9.30
N GLU A 980 -7.61 12.20 10.41
CA GLU A 980 -6.77 11.96 11.58
C GLU A 980 -7.32 10.88 12.50
N SER A 981 -8.56 10.42 12.30
CA SER A 981 -9.18 9.35 13.08
C SER A 981 -10.15 8.51 12.27
N ALA A 982 -10.41 7.28 12.73
CA ALA A 982 -11.49 6.46 12.22
C ALA A 982 -12.63 6.45 13.25
N ARG A 983 -13.87 6.39 12.76
CA ARG A 983 -15.06 6.27 13.60
C ARG A 983 -15.86 5.04 13.19
N ILE A 984 -16.07 4.13 14.12
CA ILE A 984 -17.02 3.01 13.96
C ILE A 984 -18.40 3.59 13.64
N ILE A 985 -19.08 3.02 12.65
CA ILE A 985 -20.44 3.41 12.29
C ILE A 985 -21.38 2.75 13.30
N PRO A 986 -22.16 3.49 14.12
CA PRO A 986 -22.94 2.89 15.22
C PRO A 986 -24.05 1.94 14.74
N ASN A 987 -24.73 2.33 13.66
CA ASN A 987 -25.83 1.61 13.03
C ASN A 987 -25.54 1.48 11.53
N PRO A 988 -24.60 0.61 11.14
CA PRO A 988 -24.30 0.40 9.73
C PRO A 988 -25.49 -0.30 9.07
N ASN A 989 -25.77 0.03 7.81
CA ASN A 989 -26.84 -0.63 7.05
C ASN A 989 -26.32 -1.94 6.44
N GLN A 990 -27.19 -2.67 5.72
CA GLN A 990 -26.83 -3.95 5.08
C GLN A 990 -25.70 -3.88 4.03
N TYR A 991 -25.38 -2.68 3.53
CA TYR A 991 -24.35 -2.45 2.53
C TYR A 991 -23.01 -2.00 3.14
N ASP A 992 -23.05 -1.46 4.36
CA ASP A 992 -21.87 -1.15 5.18
C ASP A 992 -21.44 -2.38 6.01
N ASP A 993 -22.39 -3.25 6.35
CA ASP A 993 -22.24 -4.38 7.27
C ASP A 993 -22.54 -5.74 6.60
N TRP A 994 -21.54 -6.31 5.92
CA TRP A 994 -21.76 -7.50 5.10
C TRP A 994 -21.24 -8.83 5.70
N ILE A 995 -20.39 -8.81 6.72
CA ILE A 995 -19.80 -10.04 7.27
C ILE A 995 -20.89 -10.89 7.98
N PRO A 996 -21.08 -12.18 7.64
CA PRO A 996 -22.01 -13.05 8.36
C PRO A 996 -21.59 -13.24 9.83
N ARG A 997 -22.51 -13.04 10.78
CA ARG A 997 -22.25 -13.09 12.23
C ARG A 997 -23.49 -13.55 13.01
N ASP A 998 -23.31 -13.92 14.28
CA ASP A 998 -24.41 -13.95 15.25
C ASP A 998 -24.77 -12.52 15.67
N THR A 999 -26.06 -12.17 15.66
CA THR A 999 -26.53 -10.82 16.01
C THR A 999 -27.19 -10.74 17.38
N THR A 1000 -27.16 -11.84 18.14
CA THR A 1000 -27.88 -11.99 19.41
C THR A 1000 -26.96 -11.70 20.59
N TYR A 1001 -25.72 -12.19 20.52
CA TYR A 1001 -24.77 -12.17 21.62
C TYR A 1001 -23.62 -11.20 21.39
N ASN A 1002 -22.93 -10.85 22.48
CA ASN A 1002 -21.78 -9.95 22.50
C ASN A 1002 -20.77 -10.45 23.53
N ASP A 1003 -19.72 -11.11 23.07
CA ASP A 1003 -18.64 -11.66 23.88
C ASP A 1003 -17.58 -10.61 24.28
N GLY A 1004 -17.71 -9.38 23.75
CA GLY A 1004 -16.84 -8.24 24.02
C GLY A 1004 -15.47 -8.30 23.33
N GLY A 1005 -15.16 -9.35 22.58
CA GLY A 1005 -14.02 -9.43 21.65
C GLY A 1005 -14.34 -8.71 20.34
N PHE A 1006 -13.38 -8.62 19.42
CA PHE A 1006 -13.67 -8.09 18.08
C PHE A 1006 -12.85 -8.78 16.99
N ILE A 1007 -11.54 -8.85 17.22
CA ILE A 1007 -10.64 -9.73 16.49
C ILE A 1007 -10.12 -10.78 17.48
N SER A 1008 -9.00 -11.45 17.18
CA SER A 1008 -8.36 -12.31 18.19
C SER A 1008 -8.11 -11.51 19.48
N GLU A 1009 -8.37 -12.13 20.62
CA GLU A 1009 -8.19 -11.52 21.93
C GLU A 1009 -7.06 -12.22 22.68
N GLU A 1010 -6.60 -11.62 23.78
CA GLU A 1010 -5.64 -12.25 24.67
C GLU A 1010 -6.17 -13.61 25.16
N VAL A 1011 -5.30 -14.62 25.14
CA VAL A 1011 -5.68 -15.99 25.54
C VAL A 1011 -6.13 -16.05 27.00
N GLY A 1012 -7.08 -16.93 27.29
CA GLY A 1012 -7.59 -17.15 28.66
C GLY A 1012 -8.56 -16.09 29.17
N ARG A 1013 -9.07 -15.22 28.28
CA ARG A 1013 -10.06 -14.19 28.62
C ARG A 1013 -11.41 -14.76 29.04
N TYR A 1014 -11.81 -15.92 28.49
CA TYR A 1014 -13.13 -16.53 28.71
C TYR A 1014 -13.09 -17.65 29.75
N ILE A 1015 -14.26 -18.18 30.13
CA ILE A 1015 -14.36 -19.26 31.11
C ILE A 1015 -13.80 -20.57 30.51
N ALA A 1016 -12.88 -21.20 31.24
CA ALA A 1016 -12.35 -22.51 30.89
C ALA A 1016 -13.41 -23.61 30.95
N ASN A 1017 -13.19 -24.67 30.18
CA ASN A 1017 -14.00 -25.87 30.29
C ASN A 1017 -13.76 -26.62 31.61
N PRO A 1018 -14.54 -27.68 31.94
CA PRO A 1018 -14.42 -28.41 33.20
C PRO A 1018 -13.04 -29.02 33.50
N TRP A 1019 -12.14 -29.11 32.52
CA TRP A 1019 -10.77 -29.57 32.72
C TRP A 1019 -9.75 -28.44 32.81
N GLY A 1020 -10.17 -27.17 32.75
CA GLY A 1020 -9.28 -26.02 32.88
C GLY A 1020 -8.56 -25.64 31.59
N VAL A 1021 -9.07 -26.09 30.43
CA VAL A 1021 -8.57 -25.70 29.10
C VAL A 1021 -9.44 -24.56 28.55
N TYR A 1022 -8.79 -23.54 28.02
CA TYR A 1022 -9.43 -22.30 27.55
C TYR A 1022 -9.54 -22.25 26.02
N ASP A 1023 -10.44 -21.40 25.54
CA ASP A 1023 -10.56 -20.96 24.14
C ASP A 1023 -10.85 -22.07 23.11
N MET A 1024 -11.21 -23.28 23.56
CA MET A 1024 -11.48 -24.46 22.71
C MET A 1024 -12.63 -24.30 21.70
N HIS A 1025 -13.38 -23.20 21.75
CA HIS A 1025 -14.54 -22.93 20.90
C HIS A 1025 -14.46 -21.60 20.16
N GLY A 1026 -13.35 -20.87 20.21
CA GLY A 1026 -13.29 -19.54 19.63
C GLY A 1026 -11.88 -18.98 19.63
N ASN A 1027 -11.78 -17.66 19.51
CA ASN A 1027 -10.53 -16.94 19.33
C ASN A 1027 -9.88 -17.29 17.99
N VAL A 1028 -9.19 -18.43 17.86
CA VAL A 1028 -8.60 -18.88 16.59
C VAL A 1028 -8.77 -20.39 16.40
N TRP A 1029 -8.83 -20.79 15.13
CA TRP A 1029 -8.72 -22.20 14.77
C TRP A 1029 -7.35 -22.76 15.18
N GLU A 1030 -7.26 -24.07 15.36
CA GLU A 1030 -6.02 -24.69 15.81
C GLU A 1030 -5.61 -25.87 14.95
N TRP A 1031 -4.35 -25.88 14.53
CA TRP A 1031 -3.75 -27.02 13.86
C TRP A 1031 -3.74 -28.27 14.74
N THR A 1032 -4.13 -29.39 14.16
CA THR A 1032 -3.88 -30.74 14.70
C THR A 1032 -2.83 -31.44 13.85
N ARG A 1033 -2.17 -32.48 14.38
CA ARG A 1033 -1.28 -33.32 13.56
C ARG A 1033 -2.03 -34.19 12.55
N SER A 1034 -3.34 -34.29 12.62
CA SER A 1034 -4.12 -35.22 11.79
C SER A 1034 -4.25 -34.75 10.34
N VAL A 1035 -4.10 -35.68 9.40
CA VAL A 1035 -4.50 -35.51 8.00
C VAL A 1035 -6.03 -35.50 7.90
N TYR A 1036 -6.57 -34.64 7.04
CA TYR A 1036 -8.00 -34.59 6.77
C TYR A 1036 -8.45 -35.80 5.96
N LYS A 1037 -9.00 -36.80 6.65
CA LYS A 1037 -9.58 -38.02 6.07
C LYS A 1037 -11.09 -38.14 6.33
N PRO A 1038 -11.82 -38.88 5.48
CA PRO A 1038 -13.21 -39.25 5.74
C PRO A 1038 -13.40 -39.99 7.06
N TYR A 1039 -14.61 -39.94 7.59
CA TYR A 1039 -15.04 -40.71 8.74
C TYR A 1039 -15.61 -42.08 8.30
N PRO A 1040 -15.70 -43.10 9.17
CA PRO A 1040 -15.49 -43.08 10.63
C PRO A 1040 -14.06 -42.71 11.03
N TYR A 1041 -13.91 -42.07 12.18
CA TYR A 1041 -12.58 -41.75 12.70
C TYR A 1041 -11.84 -43.03 13.09
N ARG A 1042 -10.60 -43.16 12.62
CA ARG A 1042 -9.73 -44.31 12.90
C ARG A 1042 -8.35 -43.82 13.29
N ALA A 1043 -7.93 -44.07 14.53
CA ALA A 1043 -6.60 -43.67 14.99
C ALA A 1043 -5.47 -44.45 14.29
N ASP A 1044 -5.78 -45.66 13.79
CA ASP A 1044 -4.85 -46.61 13.19
C ASP A 1044 -4.70 -46.47 11.66
N ASP A 1045 -5.40 -45.52 11.02
CA ASP A 1045 -5.38 -45.36 9.56
C ASP A 1045 -4.23 -44.47 9.04
N GLY A 1046 -3.25 -44.19 9.90
CA GLY A 1046 -2.11 -43.33 9.61
C GLY A 1046 -2.41 -41.83 9.58
N ARG A 1047 -3.64 -41.36 9.83
CA ARG A 1047 -3.94 -39.91 9.79
C ARG A 1047 -3.10 -39.09 10.77
N ASN A 1048 -2.64 -39.68 11.86
CA ASN A 1048 -1.85 -39.00 12.89
C ASN A 1048 -0.33 -39.06 12.65
N ASP A 1049 0.10 -39.69 11.55
CA ASP A 1049 1.51 -39.72 11.16
C ASP A 1049 1.96 -38.34 10.68
N VAL A 1050 2.95 -37.80 11.39
CA VAL A 1050 3.56 -36.49 11.10
C VAL A 1050 4.48 -36.56 9.88
N ALA A 1051 4.92 -37.75 9.46
CA ALA A 1051 5.77 -37.95 8.29
C ALA A 1051 5.01 -37.83 6.96
N ILE A 1052 3.67 -37.88 6.97
CA ILE A 1052 2.85 -37.68 5.76
C ILE A 1052 2.93 -36.21 5.33
N THR A 1053 3.42 -35.91 4.14
CA THR A 1053 3.54 -34.52 3.63
C THR A 1053 2.67 -34.30 2.41
N GLY A 1054 2.28 -33.05 2.13
CA GLY A 1054 1.53 -32.68 0.92
C GLY A 1054 0.04 -32.95 0.99
N GLU A 1055 -0.45 -33.49 2.11
CA GLU A 1055 -1.86 -33.66 2.41
C GLU A 1055 -2.43 -32.46 3.16
N LYS A 1056 -3.76 -32.27 3.08
CA LYS A 1056 -4.45 -31.27 3.89
C LYS A 1056 -4.50 -31.74 5.36
N ARG A 1057 -4.18 -30.84 6.28
CA ARG A 1057 -4.23 -31.06 7.74
C ARG A 1057 -5.52 -30.49 8.32
N VAL A 1058 -5.96 -31.09 9.42
CA VAL A 1058 -7.18 -30.68 10.10
C VAL A 1058 -6.90 -29.51 11.04
N ALA A 1059 -7.67 -28.43 10.90
CA ALA A 1059 -7.84 -27.42 11.93
C ALA A 1059 -9.16 -27.65 12.69
N ARG A 1060 -9.13 -27.49 14.02
CA ARG A 1060 -10.27 -27.64 14.93
C ARG A 1060 -10.52 -26.35 15.74
N GLY A 1061 -11.66 -26.25 16.40
CA GLY A 1061 -12.03 -25.09 17.20
C GLY A 1061 -13.03 -24.20 16.51
N GLY A 1062 -12.72 -22.91 16.50
CA GLY A 1062 -13.53 -21.83 15.97
C GLY A 1062 -12.72 -20.55 15.98
N SER A 1063 -13.22 -19.48 15.36
CA SER A 1063 -12.51 -18.19 15.41
C SER A 1063 -13.43 -17.02 15.69
N TRP A 1064 -12.81 -15.89 16.07
CA TRP A 1064 -13.44 -14.59 16.20
C TRP A 1064 -14.21 -14.14 14.93
N TYR A 1065 -13.90 -14.71 13.76
CA TYR A 1065 -14.58 -14.39 12.49
C TYR A 1065 -15.72 -15.36 12.14
N ASP A 1066 -15.75 -16.54 12.76
CA ASP A 1066 -16.67 -17.62 12.38
C ASP A 1066 -17.93 -17.63 13.25
N ARG A 1067 -19.09 -17.85 12.61
CA ARG A 1067 -20.39 -17.96 13.31
C ARG A 1067 -20.42 -19.19 14.23
N PRO A 1068 -21.21 -19.18 15.33
CA PRO A 1068 -21.24 -20.25 16.33
C PRO A 1068 -21.42 -21.67 15.77
N PHE A 1069 -22.20 -21.83 14.69
CA PHE A 1069 -22.37 -23.12 14.00
C PHE A 1069 -21.05 -23.78 13.57
N ARG A 1070 -20.05 -22.96 13.24
CA ARG A 1070 -18.73 -23.38 12.78
C ARG A 1070 -17.75 -23.58 13.93
N ASN A 1071 -18.13 -23.27 15.17
CA ASN A 1071 -17.24 -23.26 16.34
C ASN A 1071 -17.51 -24.42 17.32
N THR A 1072 -18.33 -25.39 16.88
CA THR A 1072 -18.76 -26.54 17.69
C THR A 1072 -17.63 -27.57 17.88
N SER A 1073 -17.70 -28.40 18.92
CA SER A 1073 -16.62 -29.33 19.28
C SER A 1073 -16.16 -30.27 18.16
N SER A 1074 -17.04 -30.63 17.23
CA SER A 1074 -16.72 -31.55 16.12
C SER A 1074 -16.41 -30.87 14.79
N PHE A 1075 -16.59 -29.56 14.67
CA PHE A 1075 -16.36 -28.87 13.40
C PHE A 1075 -14.87 -28.89 13.06
N ARG A 1076 -14.57 -29.14 11.77
CA ARG A 1076 -13.22 -29.37 11.27
C ARG A 1076 -12.99 -28.68 9.93
N LEU A 1077 -11.83 -28.10 9.66
CA LEU A 1077 -11.51 -27.51 8.36
C LEU A 1077 -10.21 -28.07 7.78
N PRO A 1078 -10.16 -28.39 6.47
CA PRO A 1078 -8.94 -28.83 5.81
C PRO A 1078 -8.14 -27.67 5.22
N TYR A 1079 -6.86 -27.60 5.55
CA TYR A 1079 -5.92 -26.64 4.96
C TYR A 1079 -4.61 -27.33 4.57
N ARG A 1080 -3.88 -26.78 3.59
CA ARG A 1080 -2.59 -27.36 3.16
C ARG A 1080 -1.55 -27.21 4.28
N ASP A 1081 -0.64 -28.16 4.42
CA ASP A 1081 0.36 -28.19 5.50
C ASP A 1081 1.33 -26.98 5.52
N TYR A 1082 1.48 -26.29 4.39
CA TYR A 1082 2.30 -25.08 4.22
C TYR A 1082 1.48 -23.78 4.24
N GLN A 1083 0.14 -23.85 4.28
CA GLN A 1083 -0.72 -22.68 4.21
C GLN A 1083 -0.69 -21.92 5.53
N LYS A 1084 -0.48 -20.60 5.45
CA LYS A 1084 -0.57 -19.68 6.59
C LYS A 1084 -1.94 -19.01 6.56
N VAL A 1085 -2.81 -19.36 7.50
CA VAL A 1085 -4.21 -18.91 7.51
C VAL A 1085 -4.36 -17.78 8.53
N TYR A 1086 -5.08 -16.72 8.15
CA TYR A 1086 -5.20 -15.48 8.94
C TYR A 1086 -5.77 -15.68 10.35
N ASN A 1087 -6.57 -16.72 10.57
CA ASN A 1087 -7.26 -17.02 11.83
C ASN A 1087 -7.00 -18.45 12.34
N VAL A 1088 -5.90 -19.09 11.93
CA VAL A 1088 -5.46 -20.40 12.46
C VAL A 1088 -4.15 -20.25 13.21
N GLY A 1089 -4.18 -20.57 14.50
CA GLY A 1089 -3.03 -20.79 15.36
C GLY A 1089 -2.87 -22.27 15.73
N PHE A 1090 -2.39 -22.55 16.94
CA PHE A 1090 -2.22 -23.92 17.42
C PHE A 1090 -2.00 -23.96 18.94
N ARG A 1091 -2.19 -25.15 19.52
CA ARG A 1091 -1.70 -25.50 20.86
C ARG A 1091 -0.88 -26.78 20.80
N VAL A 1092 -0.13 -27.05 21.86
CA VAL A 1092 0.77 -28.21 21.94
C VAL A 1092 0.23 -29.26 22.90
N VAL A 1093 0.56 -30.52 22.65
CA VAL A 1093 0.44 -31.63 23.60
C VAL A 1093 1.81 -32.13 23.99
N MET A 1094 1.93 -32.62 25.22
CA MET A 1094 3.11 -33.31 25.72
C MET A 1094 2.73 -34.70 26.20
N THR A 1095 3.50 -35.70 25.78
CA THR A 1095 3.37 -37.08 26.25
C THR A 1095 4.48 -37.39 27.25
N GLU A 1096 4.13 -38.13 28.30
CA GLU A 1096 5.06 -38.67 29.31
C GLU A 1096 5.82 -39.90 28.81
#